data_AF-A0A077ZVV6-F1
#
_entry.id   AF-A0A077ZVV6-F1
#
_cell.length_a   1.000
_cell.length_b   1.000
_cell.length_c   1.000
_cell.angle_alpha   90.00
_cell.angle_beta   90.00
_cell.angle_gamma   90.00
#
_symmetry.space_group_name_H-M   'P 1'
#
loop_
_entity.id
_entity.type
_entity.pdbx_description
1 polymer ?
#
loop_
_entity_poly.entity_id
_entity_poly.type
_entity_poly.pdbx_seq_one_letter_code
_entity_poly.pdbx_strand_id
1 'polypeptide(L)'
;MSYPMDNRDKSSPGVADKSEKAPTYSKVSDKSWLHSPNVSEYPSQIMDNTQFQEEEEVIEPVDFNQVKIDVRNIDNLTLNTRKTGGSPTSKLFLSMIIYSDRDSGRSSQILQTKKEGKDDQVIASADGKRQTSQSKLSSSKRGAATNSNKKILEGELDDGPEMKNITESNKSNSMKYLYNSNSLSMRFPQNGKDIIGEQVERNNNHGVLGDASSSIYDKIIYLIRFIGGIMSLFALVGQILYFAKQEFASQTMFDSYIGVIIMRVVLILITTIVFFYQNVAKYNTDMMNLQNFNSAREPANQEDLKRFKKRTCFQAACLYASYPFMLWFGFYRVYKPKDFQSTIFLGYFYELFFSLIPIIFIQQTTNNTLKVKTMNRLQNYSLAIQILVILEIFLEFLIIYCEYQRIQKLRKEGMDNTYEVQPLNEEEKRHRNFKHSVFISALAFSTFFFFIGLGMDNLNGRKCTSGQGIKNGVCLDCLDFNCKSCGSDANVCQSCYDGFYNIDGQCQKCDPDSYCAQCDNNGVCLKCAHAHVLTQGKCLSCTRDVGCAECDNLGCKQCLDGYYMNAEKRCIACSSTMHNCQKCDSSTHCTQCVSNITTLFLGACQCNFDKNWIKVQSQQDQGFCQCNNYVVGDTNECKTCAQIFPGCNRCAETNSFINAQYRLGHSSYNPNQMEYVRCADCGQNNFFSISQTKCLSCSQLTYGCKECNSFGQICDKCQDGFVRVPNPVVDDSDEAIIYLCENCNKYLSNCATCSSTSVCSSCVTGYTLTNGTCIKK
;
A
#
# COMPACT_ATOMS: atom_id res chain seq x y z
N MET A 1 89.21 -10.90 7.91
CA MET A 1 90.39 -10.30 7.25
C MET A 1 90.36 -8.80 7.48
N SER A 2 91.54 -8.21 7.55
CA SER A 2 91.93 -7.10 8.41
C SER A 2 91.64 -5.68 7.87
N TYR A 3 91.22 -4.82 8.81
CA TYR A 3 91.46 -3.38 9.04
C TYR A 3 91.12 -2.26 7.99
N PRO A 4 90.63 -1.09 8.47
CA PRO A 4 90.35 0.15 7.73
C PRO A 4 91.41 1.26 7.95
N MET A 5 91.35 2.39 7.21
CA MET A 5 91.86 3.73 7.60
C MET A 5 91.11 4.84 6.81
N ASP A 6 90.55 5.92 7.40
CA ASP A 6 91.19 7.14 7.98
C ASP A 6 91.81 8.04 6.87
N ASN A 7 91.75 9.37 6.78
CA ASN A 7 91.31 10.49 7.64
C ASN A 7 91.61 11.84 6.88
N ARG A 8 91.19 12.99 7.43
CA ARG A 8 91.73 14.38 7.27
C ARG A 8 91.43 15.17 5.97
N ASP A 9 91.32 16.52 5.94
CA ASP A 9 91.37 17.61 6.94
C ASP A 9 90.98 18.94 6.25
N LYS A 10 90.44 19.89 7.04
CA LYS A 10 90.68 21.37 7.05
C LYS A 10 90.29 22.26 5.84
N SER A 11 89.41 23.25 6.05
CA SER A 11 89.75 24.63 6.51
C SER A 11 88.60 25.64 6.29
N SER A 12 88.16 26.31 7.35
CA SER A 12 87.42 27.60 7.39
C SER A 12 88.36 28.79 7.03
N PRO A 13 87.98 30.11 6.99
CA PRO A 13 86.81 30.86 7.51
C PRO A 13 86.16 31.81 6.44
N GLY A 14 85.05 32.55 6.58
CA GLY A 14 84.31 33.13 7.69
C GLY A 14 84.39 34.67 7.59
N VAL A 15 83.32 35.38 7.16
CA VAL A 15 83.02 36.80 7.47
C VAL A 15 81.51 37.05 7.30
N ALA A 16 80.90 37.67 8.31
CA ALA A 16 79.53 38.15 8.36
C ALA A 16 79.43 39.62 7.89
N ASP A 17 78.26 40.07 7.41
CA ASP A 17 77.34 40.99 8.13
C ASP A 17 76.41 41.79 7.18
N LYS A 18 75.15 41.96 7.63
CA LYS A 18 74.17 43.07 7.42
C LYS A 18 73.32 43.31 6.14
N SER A 19 72.00 43.20 6.39
CA SER A 19 70.95 44.24 6.36
C SER A 19 70.17 44.62 5.08
N GLU A 20 68.84 44.42 5.21
CA GLU A 20 67.69 45.30 4.91
C GLU A 20 67.30 45.76 3.49
N LYS A 21 66.00 45.52 3.22
CA LYS A 21 64.97 46.34 2.54
C LYS A 21 64.72 46.23 1.01
N ALA A 22 63.41 46.20 0.74
CA ALA A 22 62.56 46.19 -0.47
C ALA A 22 62.94 47.22 -1.57
N PRO A 23 62.31 47.34 -2.79
CA PRO A 23 60.89 47.10 -3.11
C PRO A 23 60.50 46.69 -4.57
N THR A 24 59.17 46.67 -4.78
CA THR A 24 58.28 46.62 -5.98
C THR A 24 58.60 47.57 -7.16
N TYR A 25 58.05 47.31 -8.38
CA TYR A 25 57.35 48.23 -9.34
C TYR A 25 57.09 47.51 -10.71
N SER A 26 55.85 47.31 -11.18
CA SER A 26 55.02 48.04 -12.21
C SER A 26 55.55 48.04 -13.67
N LYS A 27 54.82 47.68 -14.75
CA LYS A 27 53.60 48.22 -15.45
C LYS A 27 53.93 49.22 -16.60
N VAL A 28 53.24 49.04 -17.75
CA VAL A 28 52.75 50.05 -18.77
C VAL A 28 53.36 50.10 -20.21
N SER A 29 52.55 49.60 -21.18
CA SER A 29 51.91 50.15 -22.43
C SER A 29 52.60 50.66 -23.74
N ASP A 30 51.76 50.58 -24.81
CA ASP A 30 51.68 51.28 -26.13
C ASP A 30 52.10 50.44 -27.39
N LYS A 31 51.41 50.37 -28.56
CA LYS A 31 50.37 51.18 -29.24
C LYS A 31 49.65 50.42 -30.40
N SER A 32 48.42 50.87 -30.70
CA SER A 32 47.40 50.69 -31.78
C SER A 32 47.77 50.31 -33.25
N TRP A 33 46.81 49.75 -34.04
CA TRP A 33 46.00 50.38 -35.15
C TRP A 33 44.97 49.38 -35.80
N LEU A 34 43.68 49.77 -35.76
CA LEU A 34 42.52 49.64 -36.69
C LEU A 34 41.79 48.35 -37.20
N HIS A 35 40.45 48.51 -37.13
CA HIS A 35 39.30 48.04 -37.94
C HIS A 35 38.53 46.73 -37.62
N SER A 36 37.31 46.92 -37.09
CA SER A 36 36.15 46.01 -37.16
C SER A 36 35.41 46.13 -38.52
N PRO A 37 34.48 45.21 -38.84
CA PRO A 37 33.07 45.50 -38.51
C PRO A 37 32.25 44.32 -37.95
N ASN A 38 31.11 44.72 -37.39
CA ASN A 38 30.09 44.01 -36.63
C ASN A 38 29.24 42.99 -37.42
N VAL A 39 28.73 41.96 -36.73
CA VAL A 39 27.40 41.34 -36.90
C VAL A 39 26.94 40.87 -35.50
N SER A 40 26.27 41.72 -34.73
CA SER A 40 24.83 41.67 -34.37
C SER A 40 24.35 40.39 -33.68
N GLU A 41 24.20 40.49 -32.37
CA GLU A 41 23.46 39.58 -31.48
C GLU A 41 21.94 39.66 -31.75
N TYR A 42 21.27 38.52 -31.78
CA TYR A 42 19.85 38.37 -31.44
C TYR A 42 19.70 37.20 -30.45
N PRO A 43 18.84 37.34 -29.42
CA PRO A 43 18.68 36.33 -28.38
C PRO A 43 17.71 35.22 -28.83
N SER A 44 18.15 33.97 -28.72
CA SER A 44 17.32 32.78 -28.94
C SER A 44 16.40 32.56 -27.75
N GLN A 45 15.10 32.67 -28.01
CA GLN A 45 14.01 32.26 -27.13
C GLN A 45 14.09 30.75 -26.89
N ILE A 46 14.10 30.35 -25.62
CA ILE A 46 13.88 28.97 -25.19
C ILE A 46 12.37 28.77 -25.08
N MET A 47 11.83 27.85 -25.88
CA MET A 47 10.50 27.29 -25.67
C MET A 47 10.56 26.30 -24.50
N ASP A 48 9.96 26.69 -23.38
CA ASP A 48 9.50 25.79 -22.33
C ASP A 48 8.03 25.43 -22.61
N ASN A 49 7.73 24.14 -22.68
CA ASN A 49 6.40 23.53 -22.63
C ASN A 49 6.67 22.11 -22.09
N THR A 50 6.19 21.66 -20.93
CA THR A 50 4.81 21.69 -20.45
C THR A 50 4.75 21.59 -18.92
N GLN A 51 4.27 22.64 -18.24
CA GLN A 51 3.68 22.53 -16.90
C GLN A 51 2.16 22.45 -17.06
N PHE A 52 1.56 21.38 -16.53
CA PHE A 52 0.13 21.31 -16.28
C PHE A 52 -0.21 22.27 -15.13
N GLN A 53 -0.90 23.38 -15.44
CA GLN A 53 -1.65 24.18 -14.46
C GLN A 53 -3.05 23.58 -14.34
N GLU A 54 -3.41 23.09 -13.16
CA GLU A 54 -4.81 22.98 -12.74
C GLU A 54 -5.26 24.36 -12.23
N GLU A 55 -6.42 24.79 -12.69
CA GLU A 55 -7.08 26.04 -12.29
C GLU A 55 -7.47 25.97 -10.79
N GLU A 56 -6.75 26.69 -9.94
CA GLU A 56 -7.25 27.06 -8.61
C GLU A 56 -8.14 28.30 -8.74
N GLU A 57 -9.45 28.08 -8.57
CA GLU A 57 -10.44 29.14 -8.44
C GLU A 57 -10.27 29.83 -7.07
N VAL A 58 -9.67 31.02 -7.09
CA VAL A 58 -9.50 31.89 -5.92
C VAL A 58 -10.86 32.47 -5.54
N ILE A 59 -11.49 31.92 -4.51
CA ILE A 59 -12.70 32.51 -3.87
C ILE A 59 -12.24 33.41 -2.73
N GLU A 60 -12.41 34.73 -2.90
CA GLU A 60 -12.25 35.72 -1.83
C GLU A 60 -13.28 35.50 -0.71
N PRO A 61 -12.93 35.76 0.57
CA PRO A 61 -13.85 35.61 1.68
C PRO A 61 -14.90 36.73 1.69
N VAL A 62 -16.17 36.35 1.54
CA VAL A 62 -17.31 37.24 1.74
C VAL A 62 -17.47 37.55 3.24
N ASP A 63 -17.36 38.83 3.58
CA ASP A 63 -17.64 39.40 4.89
C ASP A 63 -19.15 39.37 5.18
N PHE A 64 -19.56 38.54 6.14
CA PHE A 64 -20.93 38.52 6.67
C PHE A 64 -20.93 39.01 8.13
N ASN A 65 -20.66 40.30 8.31
CA ASN A 65 -21.12 41.05 9.48
C ASN A 65 -22.34 41.90 9.10
N GLN A 66 -23.50 41.52 9.62
CA GLN A 66 -24.59 42.37 10.15
C GLN A 66 -25.98 41.76 9.88
N VAL A 67 -26.47 40.96 10.84
CA VAL A 67 -27.90 40.95 11.18
C VAL A 67 -28.00 40.95 12.71
N LYS A 68 -28.42 42.09 13.26
CA LYS A 68 -28.87 42.24 14.65
C LYS A 68 -30.19 41.49 14.81
N ILE A 69 -30.24 40.52 15.72
CA ILE A 69 -31.50 40.08 16.33
C ILE A 69 -31.36 40.31 17.85
N ASP A 70 -32.16 41.25 18.34
CA ASP A 70 -32.33 41.64 19.74
C ASP A 70 -33.17 40.57 20.45
N VAL A 71 -32.60 39.86 21.43
CA VAL A 71 -33.38 39.17 22.47
C VAL A 71 -32.71 39.44 23.81
N ARG A 72 -33.24 40.46 24.48
CA ARG A 72 -33.06 40.73 25.91
C ARG A 72 -33.70 39.65 26.78
N ASN A 73 -33.19 39.58 28.00
CA ASN A 73 -33.65 38.81 29.18
C ASN A 73 -33.22 37.35 29.25
N ILE A 74 -32.20 37.08 30.07
CA ILE A 74 -32.37 36.52 31.42
C ILE A 74 -31.06 36.78 32.18
N ASP A 75 -31.13 37.73 33.11
CA ASP A 75 -30.13 37.90 34.17
C ASP A 75 -30.37 36.88 35.30
N ASN A 76 -29.28 36.62 36.03
CA ASN A 76 -29.18 36.06 37.38
C ASN A 76 -29.07 34.54 37.53
N LEU A 77 -27.81 34.07 37.60
CA LEU A 77 -27.33 33.34 38.78
C LEU A 77 -25.79 33.39 38.85
N THR A 78 -25.31 34.29 39.70
CA THR A 78 -23.95 34.37 40.21
C THR A 78 -23.59 33.14 41.05
N LEU A 79 -22.45 32.49 40.77
CA LEU A 79 -21.71 31.70 41.75
C LEU A 79 -20.20 31.74 41.49
N ASN A 80 -19.47 31.91 42.59
CA ASN A 80 -18.08 32.35 42.72
C ASN A 80 -17.03 31.58 41.90
N THR A 81 -16.11 32.35 41.32
CA THR A 81 -14.85 31.89 40.74
C THR A 81 -13.80 31.63 41.82
N ARG A 82 -13.13 30.47 41.76
CA ARG A 82 -11.80 30.27 42.34
C ARG A 82 -10.85 29.94 41.18
N LYS A 83 -9.87 30.83 40.95
CA LYS A 83 -8.84 30.74 39.92
C LYS A 83 -7.96 29.49 40.12
N THR A 84 -7.91 28.61 39.12
CA THR A 84 -6.67 27.92 38.71
C THR A 84 -6.66 27.83 37.19
N GLY A 85 -5.62 28.40 36.58
CA GLY A 85 -5.43 28.42 35.12
C GLY A 85 -5.07 27.04 34.58
N GLY A 86 -5.67 26.68 33.46
CA GLY A 86 -5.42 25.45 32.71
C GLY A 86 -6.57 25.16 31.74
N SER A 87 -6.28 25.21 30.44
CA SER A 87 -7.21 25.01 29.31
C SER A 87 -8.10 23.74 29.45
N PRO A 88 -9.44 23.81 29.23
CA PRO A 88 -10.31 22.63 29.30
C PRO A 88 -11.07 22.38 27.99
N THR A 89 -10.55 21.54 27.10
CA THR A 89 -11.35 20.85 26.06
C THR A 89 -10.73 19.49 25.75
N SER A 90 -11.12 18.44 26.51
CA SER A 90 -10.93 17.00 26.16
C SER A 90 -11.25 16.00 27.29
N LYS A 91 -11.78 16.43 28.46
CA LYS A 91 -11.90 15.54 29.64
C LYS A 91 -13.28 14.96 29.96
N LEU A 92 -14.28 15.02 29.07
CA LEU A 92 -15.64 14.56 29.41
C LEU A 92 -16.09 13.20 28.84
N PHE A 93 -15.23 12.44 28.17
CA PHE A 93 -15.60 11.09 27.68
C PHE A 93 -14.60 9.95 27.96
N LEU A 94 -13.39 10.25 28.45
CA LEU A 94 -12.38 9.21 28.73
C LEU A 94 -12.49 8.54 30.12
N SER A 95 -13.32 9.03 31.04
CA SER A 95 -13.41 8.48 32.40
C SER A 95 -14.29 7.23 32.53
N MET A 96 -14.90 6.72 31.44
CA MET A 96 -15.68 5.47 31.47
C MET A 96 -15.03 4.29 30.73
N ILE A 97 -13.85 4.44 30.10
CA ILE A 97 -13.28 3.38 29.26
C ILE A 97 -11.87 2.91 29.67
N ILE A 98 -11.15 3.56 30.59
CA ILE A 98 -9.83 3.05 31.02
C ILE A 98 -9.66 3.19 32.53
N TYR A 99 -9.83 2.08 33.26
CA TYR A 99 -9.20 1.85 34.56
C TYR A 99 -8.84 0.36 34.66
N SER A 100 -7.67 0.01 34.13
CA SER A 100 -6.95 -1.23 34.51
C SER A 100 -5.49 -1.09 34.12
N ASP A 101 -4.72 -0.34 34.91
CA ASP A 101 -3.39 -0.81 35.36
C ASP A 101 -2.77 0.20 36.36
N ARG A 102 -2.67 -0.18 37.63
CA ARG A 102 -1.41 -0.14 38.40
C ARG A 102 -1.56 -0.65 39.83
N ASP A 103 -0.63 -1.53 40.17
CA ASP A 103 -0.05 -1.85 41.48
C ASP A 103 -0.93 -2.49 42.55
N SER A 104 -0.68 -3.79 42.79
CA SER A 104 -0.58 -4.30 44.16
C SER A 104 0.44 -5.43 44.26
N GLY A 105 1.62 -5.08 44.79
CA GLY A 105 2.48 -5.99 45.53
C GLY A 105 2.24 -5.81 47.03
N ARG A 106 2.30 -6.93 47.76
CA ARG A 106 2.39 -7.17 49.23
C ARG A 106 1.11 -7.37 50.07
N SER A 107 1.02 -8.62 50.56
CA SER A 107 0.85 -9.07 51.98
C SER A 107 -0.45 -8.69 52.73
N SER A 108 -1.23 -9.59 53.34
CA SER A 108 -0.89 -10.60 54.38
C SER A 108 -2.10 -11.49 54.75
N GLN A 109 -1.82 -12.79 55.06
CA GLN A 109 -2.32 -13.70 56.13
C GLN A 109 -3.87 -13.87 56.35
N ILE A 110 -4.48 -15.02 56.71
CA ILE A 110 -4.24 -16.13 57.66
C ILE A 110 -5.19 -17.30 57.22
N LEU A 111 -4.81 -18.59 57.13
CA LEU A 111 -4.99 -19.62 58.19
C LEU A 111 -4.27 -20.95 57.83
N GLN A 112 -3.37 -21.37 58.74
CA GLN A 112 -3.03 -22.71 59.27
C GLN A 112 -3.24 -23.97 58.38
N THR A 113 -2.31 -24.93 58.25
CA THR A 113 -1.68 -25.74 59.32
C THR A 113 -0.42 -26.52 58.85
N LYS A 114 0.59 -26.65 59.75
CA LYS A 114 1.48 -27.81 60.09
C LYS A 114 2.03 -28.69 58.95
N LYS A 115 3.32 -29.07 58.83
CA LYS A 115 4.40 -29.53 59.77
C LYS A 115 5.72 -29.57 58.95
N GLU A 116 6.86 -29.05 59.43
CA GLU A 116 8.03 -29.79 59.99
C GLU A 116 8.43 -31.07 59.21
N GLY A 117 9.68 -31.33 58.78
CA GLY A 117 11.03 -30.77 58.99
C GLY A 117 11.95 -31.17 57.81
N LYS A 118 13.13 -30.53 57.62
CA LYS A 118 14.47 -30.98 58.09
C LYS A 118 14.83 -32.41 57.64
N ASP A 119 16.01 -32.75 57.14
CA ASP A 119 17.33 -32.13 57.00
C ASP A 119 18.10 -33.00 55.96
N ASP A 120 19.35 -32.60 55.68
CA ASP A 120 20.47 -33.44 55.23
C ASP A 120 20.93 -33.39 53.75
N GLN A 121 21.99 -32.60 53.61
CA GLN A 121 23.13 -32.71 52.70
C GLN A 121 23.77 -34.12 52.72
N VAL A 122 24.71 -34.34 51.78
CA VAL A 122 26.08 -34.89 52.00
C VAL A 122 26.51 -36.00 50.99
N ILE A 123 27.64 -35.74 50.29
CA ILE A 123 28.67 -36.64 49.69
C ILE A 123 28.25 -37.47 48.46
N ALA A 124 28.82 -37.31 47.26
CA ALA A 124 30.21 -37.34 46.75
C ALA A 124 30.78 -38.76 46.47
N SER A 125 31.43 -38.86 45.30
CA SER A 125 32.38 -39.90 44.83
C SER A 125 31.81 -41.26 44.44
N ALA A 126 32.36 -42.05 43.51
CA ALA A 126 33.34 -41.89 42.43
C ALA A 126 33.38 -43.22 41.65
N ASP A 127 33.95 -43.19 40.45
CA ASP A 127 34.63 -44.28 39.73
C ASP A 127 33.86 -45.48 39.14
N GLY A 128 33.71 -45.43 37.81
CA GLY A 128 34.63 -46.17 36.93
C GLY A 128 34.15 -47.51 36.37
N LYS A 129 34.00 -47.59 35.04
CA LYS A 129 34.49 -48.73 34.23
C LYS A 129 34.48 -48.44 32.72
N ARG A 130 35.63 -48.76 32.11
CA ARG A 130 35.93 -48.88 30.68
C ARG A 130 34.93 -49.78 29.93
N GLN A 131 34.63 -49.48 28.67
CA GLN A 131 35.05 -50.31 27.52
C GLN A 131 34.52 -49.77 26.17
N THR A 132 35.48 -49.43 25.30
CA THR A 132 35.56 -49.74 23.86
C THR A 132 34.29 -49.89 23.03
N SER A 133 34.15 -49.01 22.03
CA SER A 133 33.41 -49.28 20.79
C SER A 133 34.25 -48.89 19.58
N GLN A 134 34.53 -49.87 18.70
CA GLN A 134 35.09 -49.67 17.37
C GLN A 134 34.32 -50.53 16.35
N SER A 135 33.79 -49.84 15.33
CA SER A 135 33.71 -50.18 13.89
C SER A 135 33.13 -51.51 13.37
N LYS A 136 32.16 -51.40 12.43
CA LYS A 136 32.18 -51.88 11.02
C LYS A 136 30.80 -51.61 10.35
N LEU A 137 30.64 -50.79 9.30
CA LEU A 137 30.89 -50.95 7.84
C LEU A 137 29.94 -51.93 7.10
N SER A 138 29.07 -51.43 6.19
CA SER A 138 29.01 -51.76 4.74
C SER A 138 27.69 -51.36 4.02
N SER A 139 27.79 -50.56 2.93
CA SER A 139 27.14 -50.62 1.56
C SER A 139 25.68 -51.14 1.37
N SER A 140 24.82 -50.67 0.45
CA SER A 140 25.00 -50.46 -1.01
C SER A 140 23.69 -50.04 -1.76
N LYS A 141 23.82 -49.15 -2.76
CA LYS A 141 23.21 -49.09 -4.14
C LYS A 141 21.71 -48.76 -4.48
N ARG A 142 21.61 -47.80 -5.43
CA ARG A 142 20.77 -47.64 -6.67
C ARG A 142 19.24 -47.53 -6.52
N GLY A 143 18.49 -46.69 -7.26
CA GLY A 143 18.79 -45.76 -8.35
C GLY A 143 17.50 -45.37 -9.12
N ALA A 144 17.62 -44.33 -9.95
CA ALA A 144 16.80 -43.95 -11.11
C ALA A 144 15.53 -43.09 -10.94
N ALA A 145 15.43 -42.14 -11.87
CA ALA A 145 14.51 -41.01 -12.00
C ALA A 145 13.51 -41.23 -13.15
N THR A 146 12.44 -40.42 -13.24
CA THR A 146 11.88 -39.98 -14.53
C THR A 146 10.98 -38.74 -14.42
N ASN A 147 11.03 -37.96 -15.50
CA ASN A 147 10.42 -36.66 -15.78
C ASN A 147 8.90 -36.68 -15.93
N SER A 148 8.27 -35.53 -15.64
CA SER A 148 6.97 -35.13 -16.17
C SER A 148 7.17 -34.37 -17.49
N ASN A 149 6.52 -34.83 -18.55
CA ASN A 149 6.46 -34.13 -19.84
C ASN A 149 5.01 -33.96 -20.28
N LYS A 150 4.82 -32.87 -21.02
CA LYS A 150 3.60 -32.17 -21.47
C LYS A 150 3.07 -32.75 -22.80
N LYS A 151 1.74 -32.73 -22.99
CA LYS A 151 0.93 -32.51 -24.25
C LYS A 151 -0.29 -33.46 -24.33
N ILE A 152 -1.53 -32.95 -24.37
CA ILE A 152 -2.35 -32.42 -25.50
C ILE A 152 -3.14 -33.52 -26.25
N LEU A 153 -4.44 -33.21 -26.47
CA LEU A 153 -5.39 -33.61 -27.56
C LEU A 153 -6.52 -34.64 -27.28
N GLU A 154 -7.76 -34.10 -27.38
CA GLU A 154 -8.92 -34.53 -28.22
C GLU A 154 -9.73 -35.83 -28.03
N GLY A 155 -11.05 -35.68 -28.25
CA GLY A 155 -12.02 -36.69 -28.72
C GLY A 155 -13.07 -37.09 -27.68
N GLU A 156 -14.26 -36.48 -27.60
CA GLU A 156 -15.48 -36.62 -28.44
C GLU A 156 -16.31 -37.91 -28.25
N LEU A 157 -17.64 -37.70 -28.15
CA LEU A 157 -18.79 -38.60 -28.43
C LEU A 157 -19.04 -39.70 -27.37
N ASP A 158 -20.26 -40.09 -26.98
CA ASP A 158 -21.61 -39.83 -27.48
C ASP A 158 -22.66 -40.28 -26.44
N ASP A 159 -23.91 -39.88 -26.67
CA ASP A 159 -25.17 -40.53 -26.27
C ASP A 159 -25.71 -40.50 -24.81
N GLY A 160 -26.84 -39.79 -24.65
CA GLY A 160 -27.90 -40.16 -23.69
C GLY A 160 -28.79 -41.30 -24.26
N PRO A 161 -30.05 -41.50 -23.85
CA PRO A 161 -30.80 -40.95 -22.71
C PRO A 161 -31.59 -42.06 -21.93
N GLU A 162 -32.56 -41.59 -21.11
CA GLU A 162 -33.79 -42.27 -20.66
C GLU A 162 -33.85 -43.08 -19.35
N MET A 163 -34.55 -42.44 -18.40
CA MET A 163 -35.66 -42.92 -17.55
C MET A 163 -36.06 -44.41 -17.64
N LYS A 164 -36.21 -45.03 -16.45
CA LYS A 164 -37.53 -45.54 -16.00
C LYS A 164 -37.59 -45.84 -14.50
N ASN A 165 -38.76 -45.48 -13.96
CA ASN A 165 -39.31 -45.76 -12.64
C ASN A 165 -39.47 -47.26 -12.33
N ILE A 166 -39.62 -47.58 -11.03
CA ILE A 166 -40.54 -48.56 -10.37
C ILE A 166 -40.11 -48.62 -8.89
N THR A 167 -40.78 -47.91 -7.97
CA THR A 167 -41.91 -48.31 -7.08
C THR A 167 -41.59 -49.20 -5.88
N GLU A 168 -41.99 -48.66 -4.72
CA GLU A 168 -42.59 -49.28 -3.51
C GLU A 168 -41.78 -50.20 -2.57
N SER A 169 -41.69 -49.80 -1.29
CA SER A 169 -42.42 -50.52 -0.22
C SER A 169 -42.24 -49.85 1.17
N ASN A 170 -43.36 -49.82 1.89
CA ASN A 170 -43.69 -49.31 3.23
C ASN A 170 -42.83 -49.78 4.42
N LYS A 171 -42.72 -48.95 5.49
CA LYS A 171 -43.43 -49.18 6.77
C LYS A 171 -43.22 -48.09 7.85
N SER A 172 -44.35 -47.84 8.52
CA SER A 172 -44.63 -47.15 9.78
C SER A 172 -43.67 -47.43 10.96
N ASN A 173 -43.36 -46.41 11.77
CA ASN A 173 -43.82 -46.35 13.17
C ASN A 173 -43.50 -45.02 13.87
N SER A 174 -44.46 -44.65 14.71
CA SER A 174 -44.57 -43.49 15.57
C SER A 174 -43.75 -43.63 16.87
N MET A 175 -43.22 -42.52 17.39
CA MET A 175 -42.83 -42.45 18.79
C MET A 175 -42.98 -41.02 19.36
N LYS A 176 -43.74 -40.93 20.45
CA LYS A 176 -43.98 -39.77 21.31
C LYS A 176 -42.69 -39.33 22.02
N TYR A 177 -42.51 -38.02 22.20
CA TYR A 177 -41.83 -37.48 23.38
C TYR A 177 -42.60 -36.28 23.95
N LEU A 178 -42.85 -36.36 25.24
CA LEU A 178 -43.35 -35.31 26.14
C LEU A 178 -42.19 -34.35 26.45
N TYR A 179 -42.45 -33.04 26.47
CA TYR A 179 -41.70 -32.14 27.36
C TYR A 179 -42.64 -31.14 28.03
N ASN A 180 -42.43 -31.04 29.33
CA ASN A 180 -43.25 -30.40 30.35
C ASN A 180 -42.73 -28.97 30.55
N SER A 181 -43.62 -27.98 30.65
CA SER A 181 -43.26 -26.67 31.21
C SER A 181 -44.41 -26.11 32.04
N ASN A 182 -44.18 -26.08 33.35
CA ASN A 182 -45.03 -25.45 34.34
C ASN A 182 -44.96 -23.93 34.18
N SER A 183 -46.10 -23.26 34.06
CA SER A 183 -46.24 -21.84 34.41
C SER A 183 -47.44 -21.66 35.34
N LEU A 184 -47.13 -21.09 36.51
CA LEU A 184 -48.01 -20.72 37.60
C LEU A 184 -49.10 -19.75 37.09
N SER A 185 -50.38 -20.15 37.21
CA SER A 185 -51.51 -19.23 37.09
C SER A 185 -52.05 -18.91 38.49
N MET A 186 -51.99 -17.64 38.88
CA MET A 186 -52.69 -17.13 40.06
C MET A 186 -54.19 -17.03 39.75
N ARG A 187 -55.01 -17.80 40.46
CA ARG A 187 -56.46 -17.64 40.52
C ARG A 187 -56.81 -16.51 41.50
N PHE A 188 -57.62 -15.56 41.07
CA PHE A 188 -58.45 -14.76 41.98
C PHE A 188 -59.83 -15.43 42.14
N PRO A 189 -60.43 -15.38 43.33
CA PRO A 189 -61.76 -15.94 43.56
C PRO A 189 -62.85 -14.95 43.15
N GLN A 190 -63.87 -15.41 42.44
CA GLN A 190 -65.15 -14.71 42.33
C GLN A 190 -66.21 -15.54 43.06
N ASN A 191 -66.84 -14.93 44.06
CA ASN A 191 -68.09 -15.32 44.66
C ASN A 191 -68.95 -14.06 44.81
N GLY A 192 -70.25 -14.17 44.53
CA GLY A 192 -71.28 -13.26 45.04
C GLY A 192 -71.98 -12.41 43.98
N LYS A 193 -73.23 -12.78 43.69
CA LYS A 193 -74.24 -12.09 42.88
C LYS A 193 -74.66 -10.76 43.52
N ASP A 194 -75.11 -9.79 42.72
CA ASP A 194 -76.54 -9.42 42.67
C ASP A 194 -76.86 -8.46 41.51
N ILE A 195 -78.17 -8.32 41.28
CA ILE A 195 -78.90 -8.08 40.03
C ILE A 195 -79.17 -6.57 39.84
N ILE A 196 -79.28 -6.15 38.56
CA ILE A 196 -80.23 -5.18 37.94
C ILE A 196 -79.49 -4.21 37.02
N GLY A 197 -79.82 -4.25 35.71
CA GLY A 197 -79.41 -3.23 34.75
C GLY A 197 -79.24 -3.74 33.32
N GLU A 198 -80.31 -4.33 32.78
CA GLU A 198 -80.43 -4.80 31.40
C GLU A 198 -80.46 -3.62 30.40
N GLN A 199 -79.91 -3.85 29.21
CA GLN A 199 -80.04 -3.07 27.96
C GLN A 199 -79.03 -1.94 27.66
N VAL A 200 -77.77 -2.25 27.31
CA VAL A 200 -77.06 -1.74 26.09
C VAL A 200 -75.87 -2.69 25.75
N GLU A 201 -76.10 -3.97 25.46
CA GLU A 201 -75.06 -4.83 24.86
C GLU A 201 -75.66 -5.77 23.79
N ARG A 202 -76.13 -5.16 22.70
CA ARG A 202 -76.25 -5.82 21.39
C ARG A 202 -75.64 -4.88 20.36
N ASN A 203 -74.32 -4.99 20.18
CA ASN A 203 -73.60 -4.69 18.91
C ASN A 203 -72.07 -4.84 19.02
N ASN A 204 -71.54 -5.81 19.79
CA ASN A 204 -70.10 -6.17 19.74
C ASN A 204 -69.86 -7.61 19.26
N ASN A 205 -70.71 -8.09 18.34
CA ASN A 205 -70.46 -9.27 17.52
C ASN A 205 -70.11 -8.86 16.08
N HIS A 206 -69.25 -7.86 15.90
CA HIS A 206 -68.42 -7.84 14.71
C HIS A 206 -67.35 -8.90 14.91
N GLY A 207 -67.55 -10.01 14.19
CA GLY A 207 -66.65 -11.14 14.18
C GLY A 207 -65.20 -10.66 14.11
N VAL A 208 -64.43 -11.14 15.08
CA VAL A 208 -62.98 -11.31 14.99
C VAL A 208 -62.73 -12.21 13.78
N LEU A 209 -62.86 -11.63 12.59
CA LEU A 209 -62.34 -12.18 11.34
C LEU A 209 -60.84 -12.29 11.57
N GLY A 210 -60.39 -13.54 11.55
CA GLY A 210 -59.23 -13.97 12.31
C GLY A 210 -57.99 -13.13 12.07
N ASP A 211 -57.16 -13.09 13.11
CA ASP A 211 -55.70 -13.11 13.01
C ASP A 211 -55.30 -14.35 12.16
N ALA A 212 -55.63 -14.30 10.87
CA ALA A 212 -55.38 -15.33 9.91
C ALA A 212 -53.88 -15.31 9.66
N SER A 213 -53.18 -16.22 10.33
CA SER A 213 -51.85 -16.72 9.95
C SER A 213 -50.90 -15.61 9.51
N SER A 214 -50.09 -15.07 10.43
CA SER A 214 -48.96 -14.20 10.06
C SER A 214 -48.29 -14.80 8.83
N SER A 215 -48.41 -14.11 7.69
CA SER A 215 -48.03 -14.69 6.42
C SER A 215 -46.56 -15.09 6.52
N ILE A 216 -46.17 -16.21 5.91
CA ILE A 216 -44.76 -16.63 5.82
C ILE A 216 -43.89 -15.44 5.34
N TYR A 217 -44.47 -14.58 4.51
CA TYR A 217 -43.90 -13.31 4.06
C TYR A 217 -43.49 -12.36 5.20
N ASP A 218 -44.35 -12.13 6.19
CA ASP A 218 -44.06 -11.20 7.30
C ASP A 218 -42.91 -11.71 8.17
N LYS A 219 -42.84 -13.04 8.36
CA LYS A 219 -41.74 -13.69 9.08
C LYS A 219 -40.42 -13.57 8.31
N ILE A 220 -40.46 -13.71 6.98
CA ILE A 220 -39.28 -13.54 6.12
C ILE A 220 -38.79 -12.09 6.16
N ILE A 221 -39.67 -11.11 6.02
CA ILE A 221 -39.29 -9.68 6.11
C ILE A 221 -38.69 -9.36 7.48
N TYR A 222 -39.31 -9.84 8.55
CA TYR A 222 -38.78 -9.66 9.90
C TYR A 222 -37.37 -10.26 10.03
N LEU A 223 -37.16 -11.47 9.49
CA LEU A 223 -35.85 -12.13 9.52
C LEU A 223 -34.80 -11.34 8.74
N ILE A 224 -35.13 -10.82 7.56
CA ILE A 224 -34.24 -9.97 6.75
C ILE A 224 -33.83 -8.73 7.56
N ARG A 225 -34.81 -7.99 8.12
CA ARG A 225 -34.58 -6.80 8.96
C ARG A 225 -33.74 -7.10 10.21
N PHE A 226 -33.95 -8.27 10.80
CA PHE A 226 -33.17 -8.72 11.95
C PHE A 226 -31.71 -9.03 11.58
N ILE A 227 -31.49 -9.69 10.44
CA ILE A 227 -30.15 -9.95 9.89
C ILE A 227 -29.46 -8.61 9.55
N GLY A 228 -30.19 -7.65 8.97
CA GLY A 228 -29.72 -6.28 8.76
C GLY A 228 -29.17 -5.64 10.02
N GLY A 229 -29.95 -5.69 11.11
CA GLY A 229 -29.49 -5.20 12.42
C GLY A 229 -28.23 -5.89 12.94
N ILE A 230 -28.10 -7.21 12.74
CA ILE A 230 -26.87 -7.94 13.09
C ILE A 230 -25.68 -7.46 12.25
N MET A 231 -25.85 -7.28 10.93
CA MET A 231 -24.79 -6.79 10.06
C MET A 231 -24.34 -5.38 10.44
N SER A 232 -25.28 -4.49 10.78
CA SER A 232 -24.97 -3.14 11.27
C SER A 232 -24.22 -3.14 12.60
N LEU A 233 -24.57 -4.05 13.51
CA LEU A 233 -23.83 -4.24 14.75
C LEU A 233 -22.38 -4.65 14.46
N PHE A 234 -22.18 -5.61 13.57
CA PHE A 234 -20.82 -6.04 13.17
C PHE A 234 -20.06 -4.97 12.39
N ALA A 235 -20.75 -4.16 11.57
CA ALA A 235 -20.14 -3.01 10.92
C ALA A 235 -19.63 -2.00 11.95
N LEU A 236 -20.41 -1.71 13.00
CA LEU A 236 -19.98 -0.84 14.10
C LEU A 236 -18.80 -1.43 14.88
N VAL A 237 -18.81 -2.74 15.18
CA VAL A 237 -17.65 -3.42 15.78
C VAL A 237 -16.42 -3.27 14.89
N GLY A 238 -16.57 -3.50 13.57
CA GLY A 238 -15.52 -3.32 12.58
C GLY A 238 -14.95 -1.90 12.57
N GLN A 239 -15.79 -0.87 12.68
CA GLN A 239 -15.37 0.53 12.77
C GLN A 239 -14.53 0.81 14.02
N ILE A 240 -14.94 0.32 15.19
CA ILE A 240 -14.18 0.53 16.43
C ILE A 240 -12.86 -0.25 16.42
N LEU A 241 -12.86 -1.49 15.92
CA LEU A 241 -11.64 -2.27 15.80
C LEU A 241 -10.69 -1.68 14.76
N TYR A 242 -11.22 -1.17 13.63
CA TYR A 242 -10.43 -0.42 12.64
C TYR A 242 -9.81 0.80 13.30
N PHE A 243 -10.61 1.61 13.99
CA PHE A 243 -10.12 2.75 14.75
C PHE A 243 -8.97 2.33 15.68
N ALA A 244 -9.14 1.29 16.48
CA ALA A 244 -8.16 0.92 17.51
C ALA A 244 -6.87 0.29 16.94
N LYS A 245 -6.96 -0.47 15.84
CA LYS A 245 -5.87 -1.36 15.39
C LYS A 245 -5.25 -0.97 14.06
N GLN A 246 -5.91 -0.13 13.25
CA GLN A 246 -5.41 0.28 11.95
C GLN A 246 -4.58 1.57 12.02
N GLU A 247 -3.60 1.67 11.13
CA GLU A 247 -2.79 2.87 10.90
C GLU A 247 -3.51 3.82 9.92
N PHE A 248 -3.41 5.11 10.19
CA PHE A 248 -3.93 6.18 9.34
C PHE A 248 -2.80 6.93 8.63
N ALA A 249 -3.06 7.37 7.41
CA ALA A 249 -2.09 8.05 6.56
C ALA A 249 -1.68 9.44 7.07
N SER A 250 -2.58 10.09 7.83
CA SER A 250 -2.35 11.42 8.37
C SER A 250 -3.16 11.65 9.64
N GLN A 251 -2.74 12.64 10.45
CA GLN A 251 -3.46 13.06 11.64
C GLN A 251 -4.86 13.57 11.30
N THR A 252 -5.00 14.30 10.20
CA THR A 252 -6.29 14.83 9.74
C THR A 252 -7.29 13.73 9.41
N MET A 253 -6.84 12.62 8.81
CA MET A 253 -7.69 11.46 8.52
C MET A 253 -8.11 10.74 9.80
N PHE A 254 -7.19 10.59 10.75
CA PHE A 254 -7.50 10.03 12.07
C PHE A 254 -8.54 10.86 12.82
N ASP A 255 -8.34 12.19 12.88
CA ASP A 255 -9.25 13.11 13.58
C ASP A 255 -10.62 13.17 12.90
N SER A 256 -10.66 13.14 11.56
CA SER A 256 -11.90 13.06 10.79
C SER A 256 -12.66 11.76 11.07
N TYR A 257 -11.95 10.64 11.17
CA TYR A 257 -12.54 9.35 11.49
C TYR A 257 -13.19 9.35 12.88
N ILE A 258 -12.48 9.86 13.90
CA ILE A 258 -13.05 10.08 15.24
C ILE A 258 -14.25 11.02 15.17
N GLY A 259 -14.12 12.12 14.44
CA GLY A 259 -15.15 13.13 14.29
C GLY A 259 -16.46 12.53 13.78
N VAL A 260 -16.41 11.67 12.76
CA VAL A 260 -17.59 10.97 12.23
C VAL A 260 -18.23 10.06 13.28
N ILE A 261 -17.42 9.27 14.02
CA ILE A 261 -17.93 8.38 15.08
C ILE A 261 -18.62 9.19 16.19
N ILE A 262 -17.99 10.26 16.67
CA ILE A 262 -18.53 11.10 17.74
C ILE A 262 -19.79 11.83 17.25
N MET A 263 -19.76 12.39 16.04
CA MET A 263 -20.90 13.09 15.45
C MET A 263 -22.14 12.19 15.40
N ARG A 264 -21.98 10.93 14.98
CA ARG A 264 -23.08 9.96 14.98
C ARG A 264 -23.69 9.77 16.37
N VAL A 265 -22.86 9.56 17.39
CA VAL A 265 -23.32 9.39 18.78
C VAL A 265 -24.07 10.63 19.26
N VAL A 266 -23.51 11.82 19.03
CA VAL A 266 -24.12 13.09 19.42
C VAL A 266 -25.47 13.30 18.74
N LEU A 267 -25.57 13.07 17.42
CA LEU A 267 -26.83 13.21 16.69
C LEU A 267 -27.90 12.23 17.18
N ILE A 268 -27.54 10.97 17.45
CA ILE A 268 -28.46 9.98 18.01
C ILE A 268 -28.94 10.40 19.41
N LEU A 269 -28.04 10.92 20.26
CA LEU A 269 -28.40 11.40 21.60
C LEU A 269 -29.33 12.60 21.56
N ILE A 270 -29.04 13.61 20.72
CA ILE A 270 -29.90 14.79 20.55
C ILE A 270 -31.30 14.35 20.10
N THR A 271 -31.36 13.52 19.07
CA THR A 271 -32.62 12.96 18.56
C THR A 271 -33.37 12.17 19.62
N THR A 272 -32.67 11.37 20.42
CA THR A 272 -33.28 10.62 21.52
C THR A 272 -33.87 11.57 22.57
N ILE A 273 -33.15 12.62 22.96
CA ILE A 273 -33.64 13.63 23.92
C ILE A 273 -34.89 14.33 23.37
N VAL A 274 -34.89 14.70 22.09
CA VAL A 274 -36.04 15.32 21.43
C VAL A 274 -37.25 14.36 21.42
N PHE A 275 -37.07 13.11 21.02
CA PHE A 275 -38.15 12.11 21.03
C PHE A 275 -38.65 11.82 22.45
N PHE A 276 -37.74 11.74 23.43
CA PHE A 276 -38.10 11.54 24.83
C PHE A 276 -38.95 12.72 25.34
N TYR A 277 -38.53 13.95 25.08
CA TYR A 277 -39.28 15.14 25.48
C TYR A 277 -40.66 15.21 24.81
N GLN A 278 -40.71 15.01 23.50
CA GLN A 278 -41.95 15.08 22.72
C GLN A 278 -42.99 14.03 23.14
N ASN A 279 -42.55 12.80 23.46
CA ASN A 279 -43.47 11.70 23.70
C ASN A 279 -43.70 11.37 25.17
N VAL A 280 -42.75 11.67 26.06
CA VAL A 280 -42.87 11.40 27.50
C VAL A 280 -43.26 12.64 28.28
N ALA A 281 -42.56 13.77 28.06
CA ALA A 281 -42.82 14.99 28.82
C ALA A 281 -44.16 15.61 28.43
N LYS A 282 -44.46 15.70 27.12
CA LYS A 282 -45.75 16.22 26.64
C LYS A 282 -46.94 15.37 27.11
N TYR A 283 -46.82 14.04 27.02
CA TYR A 283 -47.87 13.12 27.49
C TYR A 283 -48.14 13.27 29.00
N ASN A 284 -47.09 13.45 29.81
CA ASN A 284 -47.26 13.68 31.24
C ASN A 284 -48.04 14.99 31.51
N THR A 285 -47.75 16.06 30.76
CA THR A 285 -48.48 17.33 30.85
C THR A 285 -49.94 17.18 30.43
N ASP A 286 -50.20 16.55 29.30
CA ASP A 286 -51.56 16.36 28.78
C ASP A 286 -52.41 15.49 29.72
N MET A 287 -51.81 14.44 30.31
CA MET A 287 -52.48 13.60 31.30
C MET A 287 -52.70 14.31 32.65
N MET A 288 -51.86 15.27 33.05
CA MET A 288 -52.14 16.11 34.22
C MET A 288 -53.31 17.06 33.96
N ASN A 289 -53.38 17.63 32.76
CA ASN A 289 -54.50 18.50 32.36
C ASN A 289 -55.83 17.74 32.33
N LEU A 290 -55.84 16.49 31.86
CA LEU A 290 -57.01 15.60 31.90
C LEU A 290 -57.43 15.21 33.32
N GLN A 291 -56.49 15.04 34.25
CA GLN A 291 -56.83 14.80 35.66
C GLN A 291 -57.51 16.00 36.31
N ASN A 292 -57.08 17.22 35.99
CA ASN A 292 -57.73 18.44 36.49
C ASN A 292 -59.18 18.52 35.97
N PHE A 293 -59.41 18.11 34.72
CA PHE A 293 -60.75 18.09 34.12
C PHE A 293 -61.67 17.02 34.71
N ASN A 294 -61.14 15.81 34.95
CA ASN A 294 -61.93 14.68 35.46
C ASN A 294 -62.10 14.65 36.98
N SER A 295 -61.40 15.52 37.72
CA SER A 295 -61.62 15.71 39.17
C SER A 295 -63.05 16.18 39.53
N ALA A 296 -63.85 16.56 38.53
CA ALA A 296 -65.27 16.90 38.66
C ALA A 296 -66.24 15.70 38.51
N ARG A 297 -65.76 14.46 38.25
CA ARG A 297 -66.60 13.27 38.05
C ARG A 297 -66.18 12.13 39.00
N GLU A 298 -67.16 11.36 39.46
CA GLU A 298 -67.12 10.39 40.57
C GLU A 298 -65.84 9.54 40.73
N PRO A 299 -65.49 9.15 41.98
CA PRO A 299 -64.24 8.47 42.31
C PRO A 299 -64.25 7.00 41.89
N ALA A 300 -63.97 6.73 40.61
CA ALA A 300 -63.40 5.44 40.24
C ALA A 300 -61.99 5.32 40.86
N ASN A 301 -61.75 4.21 41.57
CA ASN A 301 -60.57 3.84 42.36
C ASN A 301 -59.28 4.63 42.02
N GLN A 302 -59.04 5.73 42.74
CA GLN A 302 -57.94 6.67 42.48
C GLN A 302 -56.55 6.01 42.54
N GLU A 303 -56.42 4.93 43.31
CA GLU A 303 -55.19 4.12 43.40
C GLU A 303 -54.89 3.35 42.11
N ASP A 304 -55.90 2.78 41.46
CA ASP A 304 -55.72 2.00 40.23
C ASP A 304 -55.29 2.91 39.08
N LEU A 305 -55.86 4.13 38.99
CA LEU A 305 -55.43 5.14 38.02
C LEU A 305 -53.98 5.58 38.24
N LYS A 306 -53.57 5.80 39.50
CA LYS A 306 -52.17 6.11 39.84
C LYS A 306 -51.23 4.97 39.44
N ARG A 307 -51.62 3.71 39.70
CA ARG A 307 -50.83 2.52 39.37
C ARG A 307 -50.71 2.33 37.85
N PHE A 308 -51.81 2.54 37.12
CA PHE A 308 -51.83 2.52 35.65
C PHE A 308 -50.91 3.60 35.07
N LYS A 309 -51.03 4.86 35.52
CA LYS A 309 -50.19 5.99 35.05
C LYS A 309 -48.70 5.72 35.29
N LYS A 310 -48.34 5.22 36.47
CA LYS A 310 -46.95 4.87 36.80
C LYS A 310 -46.42 3.77 35.87
N ARG A 311 -47.23 2.75 35.58
CA ARG A 311 -46.85 1.66 34.67
C ARG A 311 -46.67 2.16 33.23
N THR A 312 -47.59 2.97 32.71
CA THR A 312 -47.52 3.49 31.35
C THR A 312 -46.35 4.47 31.17
N CYS A 313 -46.11 5.34 32.15
CA CYS A 313 -44.95 6.25 32.15
C CYS A 313 -43.63 5.47 32.22
N PHE A 314 -43.55 4.42 33.02
CA PHE A 314 -42.36 3.56 33.09
C PHE A 314 -42.11 2.83 31.77
N GLN A 315 -43.15 2.26 31.16
CA GLN A 315 -43.04 1.62 29.84
C GLN A 315 -42.60 2.59 28.75
N ALA A 316 -43.14 3.81 28.76
CA ALA A 316 -42.70 4.89 27.86
C ALA A 316 -41.22 5.20 28.06
N ALA A 317 -40.80 5.45 29.31
CA ALA A 317 -39.43 5.77 29.64
C ALA A 317 -38.46 4.67 29.20
N CYS A 318 -38.78 3.39 29.46
CA CYS A 318 -37.96 2.26 29.02
C CYS A 318 -37.89 2.13 27.49
N LEU A 319 -39.00 2.32 26.79
CA LEU A 319 -39.02 2.26 25.32
C LEU A 319 -38.11 3.35 24.72
N TYR A 320 -38.31 4.61 25.10
CA TYR A 320 -37.52 5.72 24.54
C TYR A 320 -36.08 5.74 25.05
N ALA A 321 -35.79 5.18 26.23
CA ALA A 321 -34.41 4.93 26.68
C ALA A 321 -33.71 3.83 25.85
N SER A 322 -34.46 2.90 25.24
CA SER A 322 -33.90 1.86 24.37
C SER A 322 -33.66 2.33 22.93
N TYR A 323 -34.35 3.38 22.48
CA TYR A 323 -34.20 3.96 21.13
C TYR A 323 -32.76 4.29 20.70
N PRO A 324 -31.91 4.95 21.50
CA PRO A 324 -30.56 5.27 21.07
C PRO A 324 -29.77 3.99 20.77
N PHE A 325 -29.98 2.91 21.53
CA PHE A 325 -29.32 1.63 21.28
C PHE A 325 -29.86 0.94 20.01
N MET A 326 -31.17 1.00 19.78
CA MET A 326 -31.77 0.50 18.54
C MET A 326 -31.24 1.25 17.31
N LEU A 327 -31.11 2.57 17.39
CA LEU A 327 -30.54 3.41 16.34
C LEU A 327 -29.03 3.17 16.14
N TRP A 328 -28.30 2.99 17.25
CA TRP A 328 -26.85 2.82 17.20
C TRP A 328 -26.44 1.46 16.63
N PHE A 329 -27.11 0.39 17.05
CA PHE A 329 -26.80 -0.98 16.61
C PHE A 329 -27.53 -1.40 15.34
N GLY A 330 -28.40 -0.56 14.75
CA GLY A 330 -29.10 -0.86 13.51
C GLY A 330 -30.38 -1.69 13.66
N PHE A 331 -30.80 -2.00 14.88
CA PHE A 331 -32.02 -2.78 15.15
C PHE A 331 -33.32 -1.98 15.01
N TYR A 332 -33.26 -0.68 14.73
CA TYR A 332 -34.43 0.12 14.37
C TYR A 332 -35.21 -0.47 13.17
N ARG A 333 -34.55 -1.22 12.29
CA ARG A 333 -35.14 -1.98 11.16
C ARG A 333 -36.25 -2.94 11.58
N VAL A 334 -36.16 -3.48 12.80
CA VAL A 334 -37.10 -4.47 13.33
C VAL A 334 -38.48 -3.86 13.61
N TYR A 335 -38.57 -2.52 13.70
CA TYR A 335 -39.84 -1.84 13.85
C TYR A 335 -40.71 -1.98 12.60
N LYS A 336 -42.03 -2.03 12.81
CA LYS A 336 -43.00 -2.01 11.71
C LYS A 336 -43.02 -0.61 11.07
N PRO A 337 -42.85 -0.48 9.75
CA PRO A 337 -42.82 0.81 9.06
C PRO A 337 -44.02 1.71 9.37
N LYS A 338 -45.22 1.11 9.47
CA LYS A 338 -46.45 1.83 9.79
C LYS A 338 -46.48 2.49 11.17
N ASP A 339 -45.73 1.94 12.15
CA ASP A 339 -45.77 2.39 13.53
C ASP A 339 -44.66 3.40 13.83
N PHE A 340 -43.50 3.27 13.16
CA PHE A 340 -42.27 4.01 13.46
C PHE A 340 -41.57 4.55 12.20
N GLN A 341 -42.33 5.05 11.22
CA GLN A 341 -41.80 5.53 9.94
C GLN A 341 -40.63 6.52 10.12
N SER A 342 -40.79 7.55 10.97
CA SER A 342 -39.76 8.57 11.17
C SER A 342 -38.50 8.01 11.83
N THR A 343 -38.63 7.12 12.80
CA THR A 343 -37.49 6.47 13.46
C THR A 343 -36.71 5.58 12.50
N ILE A 344 -37.41 4.84 11.65
CA ILE A 344 -36.80 3.96 10.65
C ILE A 344 -36.06 4.80 9.60
N PHE A 345 -36.70 5.84 9.07
CA PHE A 345 -36.08 6.75 8.12
C PHE A 345 -34.82 7.41 8.69
N LEU A 346 -34.92 7.93 9.90
CA LEU A 346 -33.80 8.60 10.56
C LEU A 346 -32.66 7.63 10.90
N GLY A 347 -32.99 6.37 11.24
CA GLY A 347 -32.01 5.30 11.40
C GLY A 347 -31.19 5.06 10.14
N TYR A 348 -31.85 4.84 8.99
CA TYR A 348 -31.15 4.67 7.71
C TYR A 348 -30.33 5.91 7.33
N PHE A 349 -30.89 7.10 7.57
CA PHE A 349 -30.19 8.35 7.30
C PHE A 349 -28.90 8.48 8.11
N TYR A 350 -28.95 8.19 9.42
CA TYR A 350 -27.76 8.19 10.27
C TYR A 350 -26.74 7.13 9.88
N GLU A 351 -27.21 5.93 9.55
CA GLU A 351 -26.32 4.85 9.19
C GLU A 351 -25.62 5.10 7.86
N LEU A 352 -26.33 5.60 6.85
CA LEU A 352 -25.78 5.87 5.53
C LEU A 352 -24.86 7.09 5.53
N PHE A 353 -25.33 8.24 6.02
CA PHE A 353 -24.64 9.53 5.86
C PHE A 353 -23.67 9.89 6.99
N PHE A 354 -23.87 9.37 8.20
CA PHE A 354 -23.01 9.68 9.35
C PHE A 354 -22.19 8.48 9.83
N SER A 355 -22.15 7.41 9.03
CA SER A 355 -21.35 6.23 9.33
C SER A 355 -20.78 5.63 8.06
N LEU A 356 -21.58 5.02 7.20
CA LEU A 356 -21.07 4.18 6.11
C LEU A 356 -20.33 5.00 5.05
N ILE A 357 -20.96 6.02 4.46
CA ILE A 357 -20.35 6.79 3.36
C ILE A 357 -19.05 7.49 3.80
N PRO A 358 -19.02 8.29 4.89
CA PRO A 358 -17.80 8.99 5.28
C PRO A 358 -16.68 8.03 5.69
N ILE A 359 -17.00 6.92 6.37
CA ILE A 359 -15.98 5.96 6.81
C ILE A 359 -15.38 5.22 5.62
N ILE A 360 -16.20 4.76 4.66
CA ILE A 360 -15.67 4.13 3.43
C ILE A 360 -14.74 5.12 2.71
N PHE A 361 -15.12 6.39 2.60
CA PHE A 361 -14.29 7.41 1.96
C PHE A 361 -12.94 7.62 2.68
N ILE A 362 -12.95 7.73 4.01
CA ILE A 362 -11.73 7.87 4.81
C ILE A 362 -10.85 6.62 4.70
N GLN A 363 -11.44 5.42 4.76
CA GLN A 363 -10.71 4.16 4.62
C GLN A 363 -10.07 4.02 3.25
N GLN A 364 -10.80 4.35 2.18
CA GLN A 364 -10.31 4.29 0.81
C GLN A 364 -9.18 5.29 0.59
N THR A 365 -9.37 6.54 1.04
CA THR A 365 -8.33 7.57 0.93
C THR A 365 -7.07 7.16 1.70
N THR A 366 -7.23 6.67 2.93
CA THR A 366 -6.11 6.17 3.74
C THR A 366 -5.34 5.05 3.04
N ASN A 367 -6.04 4.06 2.49
CA ASN A 367 -5.41 2.93 1.80
C ASN A 367 -4.66 3.37 0.53
N ASN A 368 -5.24 4.31 -0.23
CA ASN A 368 -4.63 4.88 -1.42
C ASN A 368 -3.37 5.68 -1.09
N THR A 369 -3.43 6.55 -0.07
CA THR A 369 -2.29 7.38 0.35
C THR A 369 -1.13 6.53 0.86
N LEU A 370 -1.41 5.47 1.63
CA LEU A 370 -0.40 4.54 2.12
C LEU A 370 0.16 3.60 1.04
N LYS A 371 -0.31 3.68 -0.22
CA LYS A 371 0.09 2.81 -1.35
C LYS A 371 0.09 1.32 -1.00
N VAL A 372 -0.87 0.89 -0.18
CA VAL A 372 -0.94 -0.48 0.34
C VAL A 372 -1.25 -1.44 -0.80
N LYS A 373 -0.25 -2.21 -1.25
CA LYS A 373 -0.42 -3.20 -2.32
C LYS A 373 -1.37 -4.35 -1.93
N THR A 374 -1.46 -4.67 -0.64
CA THR A 374 -2.30 -5.76 -0.11
C THR A 374 -2.96 -5.34 1.19
N MET A 375 -4.30 -5.21 1.17
CA MET A 375 -5.07 -4.85 2.36
C MET A 375 -5.00 -5.95 3.44
N ASN A 376 -4.85 -5.53 4.69
CA ASN A 376 -4.90 -6.39 5.86
C ASN A 376 -6.30 -7.00 6.05
N ARG A 377 -6.38 -8.15 6.73
CA ARG A 377 -7.65 -8.86 6.98
C ARG A 377 -8.71 -7.97 7.64
N LEU A 378 -8.31 -7.11 8.57
CA LEU A 378 -9.22 -6.18 9.24
C LEU A 378 -9.76 -5.10 8.30
N GLN A 379 -8.91 -4.55 7.42
CA GLN A 379 -9.32 -3.55 6.43
C GLN A 379 -10.34 -4.16 5.45
N ASN A 380 -10.05 -5.35 4.92
CA ASN A 380 -10.97 -6.07 4.03
C ASN A 380 -12.29 -6.39 4.72
N TYR A 381 -12.25 -6.90 5.96
CA TYR A 381 -13.46 -7.18 6.74
C TYR A 381 -14.30 -5.92 6.94
N SER A 382 -13.69 -4.82 7.41
CA SER A 382 -14.38 -3.57 7.68
C SER A 382 -15.02 -2.99 6.42
N LEU A 383 -14.32 -2.99 5.29
CA LEU A 383 -14.85 -2.47 4.03
C LEU A 383 -15.98 -3.36 3.49
N ALA A 384 -15.78 -4.69 3.51
CA ALA A 384 -16.75 -5.65 3.00
C ALA A 384 -18.06 -5.60 3.80
N ILE A 385 -18.00 -5.57 5.14
CA ILE A 385 -19.22 -5.49 5.96
C ILE A 385 -19.97 -4.18 5.73
N GLN A 386 -19.27 -3.06 5.53
CA GLN A 386 -19.91 -1.78 5.24
C GLN A 386 -20.61 -1.78 3.88
N ILE A 387 -19.99 -2.35 2.84
CA ILE A 387 -20.62 -2.52 1.51
C ILE A 387 -21.84 -3.43 1.60
N LEU A 388 -21.74 -4.55 2.33
CA LEU A 388 -22.88 -5.46 2.53
C LEU A 388 -24.05 -4.76 3.23
N VAL A 389 -23.77 -3.91 4.23
CA VAL A 389 -24.82 -3.12 4.89
C VAL A 389 -25.45 -2.11 3.92
N ILE A 390 -24.69 -1.46 3.04
CA ILE A 390 -25.27 -0.55 2.02
C ILE A 390 -26.20 -1.33 1.06
N LEU A 391 -25.77 -2.51 0.58
CA LEU A 391 -26.58 -3.35 -0.28
C LEU A 391 -27.85 -3.82 0.43
N GLU A 392 -27.76 -4.11 1.72
CA GLU A 392 -28.91 -4.49 2.53
C GLU A 392 -29.89 -3.33 2.73
N ILE A 393 -29.41 -2.11 3.02
CA ILE A 393 -30.26 -0.92 3.10
C ILE A 393 -31.02 -0.70 1.77
N PHE A 394 -30.35 -0.92 0.62
CA PHE A 394 -31.00 -0.84 -0.68
C PHE A 394 -32.08 -1.93 -0.86
N LEU A 395 -31.79 -3.17 -0.46
CA LEU A 395 -32.76 -4.26 -0.47
C LEU A 395 -33.98 -3.95 0.41
N GLU A 396 -33.78 -3.41 1.60
CA GLU A 396 -34.86 -3.02 2.51
C GLU A 396 -35.69 -1.86 1.94
N PHE A 397 -35.07 -0.91 1.26
CA PHE A 397 -35.78 0.16 0.55
C PHE A 397 -36.68 -0.42 -0.55
N LEU A 398 -36.22 -1.40 -1.33
CA LEU A 398 -37.04 -2.10 -2.33
C LEU A 398 -38.20 -2.85 -1.67
N ILE A 399 -37.98 -3.50 -0.52
CA ILE A 399 -39.05 -4.17 0.24
C ILE A 399 -40.11 -3.15 0.69
N ILE A 400 -39.69 -2.04 1.30
CA ILE A 400 -40.60 -0.96 1.75
C ILE A 400 -41.37 -0.37 0.56
N TYR A 401 -40.71 -0.17 -0.58
CA TYR A 401 -41.35 0.30 -1.80
C TYR A 401 -42.40 -0.69 -2.32
N CYS A 402 -42.10 -1.99 -2.32
CA CYS A 402 -43.05 -3.05 -2.68
C CYS A 402 -44.25 -3.10 -1.71
N GLU A 403 -44.01 -2.99 -0.39
CA GLU A 403 -45.08 -2.90 0.62
C GLU A 403 -45.98 -1.68 0.35
N TYR A 404 -45.38 -0.53 0.05
CA TYR A 404 -46.11 0.69 -0.29
C TYR A 404 -46.97 0.54 -1.55
N GLN A 405 -46.41 -0.01 -2.63
CA GLN A 405 -47.14 -0.24 -3.88
C GLN A 405 -48.31 -1.23 -3.68
N ARG A 406 -48.10 -2.28 -2.89
CA ARG A 406 -49.15 -3.23 -2.55
C ARG A 406 -50.30 -2.56 -1.80
N ILE A 407 -50.00 -1.70 -0.81
CA ILE A 407 -51.02 -0.94 -0.07
C ILE A 407 -51.79 -0.01 -1.01
N GLN A 408 -51.10 0.68 -1.91
CA GLN A 408 -51.74 1.56 -2.89
C GLN A 408 -52.67 0.81 -3.84
N LYS A 409 -52.29 -0.40 -4.26
CA LYS A 409 -53.16 -1.26 -5.08
C LYS A 409 -54.44 -1.66 -4.32
N LEU A 410 -54.32 -2.07 -3.06
CA LEU A 410 -55.47 -2.44 -2.23
C LEU A 410 -56.43 -1.26 -1.99
N ARG A 411 -55.91 -0.04 -1.86
CA ARG A 411 -56.74 1.19 -1.77
C ARG A 411 -57.52 1.44 -3.07
N LYS A 412 -56.87 1.28 -4.23
CA LYS A 412 -57.51 1.48 -5.54
C LYS A 412 -58.61 0.47 -5.85
N GLU A 413 -58.48 -0.76 -5.34
CA GLU A 413 -59.46 -1.84 -5.54
C GLU A 413 -60.73 -1.68 -4.69
N GLY A 414 -60.90 -0.56 -3.97
CA GLY A 414 -62.18 -0.20 -3.35
C GLY A 414 -62.56 -1.03 -2.12
N MET A 415 -61.63 -1.79 -1.53
CA MET A 415 -61.81 -2.38 -0.20
C MET A 415 -61.67 -1.33 0.93
N ASP A 416 -62.10 -0.09 0.66
CA ASP A 416 -61.70 1.12 1.40
C ASP A 416 -62.53 1.38 2.67
N ASN A 417 -63.68 0.72 2.85
CA ASN A 417 -64.55 1.00 4.01
C ASN A 417 -64.29 0.13 5.24
N THR A 418 -63.41 -0.89 5.16
CA THR A 418 -63.16 -1.81 6.29
C THR A 418 -61.70 -1.93 6.70
N TYR A 419 -60.76 -1.31 5.97
CA TYR A 419 -59.33 -1.42 6.21
C TYR A 419 -58.61 -0.07 6.17
N GLU A 420 -59.23 0.99 6.71
CA GLU A 420 -58.45 2.16 7.11
C GLU A 420 -57.56 1.75 8.29
N VAL A 421 -56.37 1.23 7.98
CA VAL A 421 -55.36 0.86 8.97
C VAL A 421 -54.86 2.15 9.58
N GLN A 422 -55.57 2.65 10.58
CA GLN A 422 -55.13 3.79 11.35
C GLN A 422 -53.80 3.43 12.03
N PRO A 423 -52.82 4.34 12.03
CA PRO A 423 -51.59 4.12 12.79
C PRO A 423 -51.97 3.87 14.25
N LEU A 424 -51.33 2.88 14.88
CA LEU A 424 -51.58 2.56 16.30
C LEU A 424 -51.47 3.84 17.12
N ASN A 425 -52.34 4.00 18.12
CA ASN A 425 -52.21 5.11 19.06
C ASN A 425 -50.85 4.97 19.79
N GLU A 426 -50.23 6.09 20.16
CA GLU A 426 -48.93 6.11 20.84
C GLU A 426 -48.91 5.23 22.10
N GLU A 427 -50.05 5.11 22.80
CA GLU A 427 -50.17 4.20 23.93
C GLU A 427 -50.07 2.71 23.55
N GLU A 428 -50.70 2.31 22.45
CA GLU A 428 -50.64 0.95 21.95
C GLU A 428 -49.25 0.63 21.38
N LYS A 429 -48.62 1.59 20.70
CA LYS A 429 -47.23 1.48 20.24
C LYS A 429 -46.29 1.19 21.41
N ARG A 430 -46.47 1.89 22.54
CA ARG A 430 -45.70 1.67 23.77
C ARG A 430 -45.92 0.28 24.32
N HIS A 431 -47.18 -0.11 24.53
CA HIS A 431 -47.50 -1.38 25.17
C HIS A 431 -47.00 -2.58 24.36
N ARG A 432 -47.13 -2.52 23.04
CA ARG A 432 -46.75 -3.62 22.14
C ARG A 432 -45.24 -3.78 22.00
N ASN A 433 -44.48 -2.68 21.93
CA ASN A 433 -43.08 -2.72 21.50
C ASN A 433 -42.05 -2.54 22.63
N PHE A 434 -42.44 -2.10 23.84
CA PHE A 434 -41.46 -1.82 24.91
C PHE A 434 -40.64 -3.04 25.32
N LYS A 435 -41.27 -4.19 25.58
CA LYS A 435 -40.56 -5.42 26.00
C LYS A 435 -39.54 -5.85 24.96
N HIS A 436 -39.97 -5.85 23.70
CA HIS A 436 -39.15 -6.29 22.58
C HIS A 436 -37.96 -5.36 22.34
N SER A 437 -38.18 -4.04 22.35
CA SER A 437 -37.13 -3.05 22.13
C SER A 437 -36.08 -3.08 23.24
N VAL A 438 -36.53 -3.17 24.49
CA VAL A 438 -35.63 -3.27 25.66
C VAL A 438 -34.81 -4.55 25.61
N PHE A 439 -35.45 -5.69 25.30
CA PHE A 439 -34.77 -6.97 25.19
C PHE A 439 -33.72 -6.99 24.08
N ILE A 440 -34.08 -6.56 22.87
CA ILE A 440 -33.14 -6.50 21.73
C ILE A 440 -31.98 -5.54 22.04
N SER A 441 -32.27 -4.38 22.61
CA SER A 441 -31.22 -3.40 22.97
C SER A 441 -30.22 -3.97 23.97
N ALA A 442 -30.70 -4.66 25.01
CA ALA A 442 -29.84 -5.30 26.01
C ALA A 442 -28.99 -6.43 25.42
N LEU A 443 -29.58 -7.25 24.54
CA LEU A 443 -28.87 -8.33 23.85
C LEU A 443 -27.80 -7.77 22.88
N ALA A 444 -28.16 -6.76 22.09
CA ALA A 444 -27.26 -6.09 21.15
C ALA A 444 -26.08 -5.45 21.88
N PHE A 445 -26.34 -4.72 22.98
CA PHE A 445 -25.31 -4.12 23.80
C PHE A 445 -24.33 -5.16 24.35
N SER A 446 -24.84 -6.25 24.93
CA SER A 446 -24.01 -7.32 25.47
C SER A 446 -23.15 -7.98 24.40
N THR A 447 -23.75 -8.25 23.23
CA THR A 447 -23.07 -8.86 22.07
C THR A 447 -21.98 -7.95 21.51
N PHE A 448 -22.24 -6.65 21.45
CA PHE A 448 -21.30 -5.65 20.97
C PHE A 448 -20.01 -5.59 21.80
N PHE A 449 -20.13 -5.50 23.13
CA PHE A 449 -18.95 -5.47 24.01
C PHE A 449 -18.18 -6.78 23.99
N PHE A 450 -18.88 -7.92 23.89
CA PHE A 450 -18.24 -9.22 23.76
C PHE A 450 -17.34 -9.28 22.50
N PHE A 451 -17.85 -8.88 21.34
CA PHE A 451 -17.07 -8.90 20.10
C PHE A 451 -15.97 -7.84 20.04
N ILE A 452 -16.16 -6.67 20.68
CA ILE A 452 -15.08 -5.70 20.84
C ILE A 452 -13.96 -6.30 21.69
N GLY A 453 -14.26 -6.90 22.84
CA GLY A 453 -13.27 -7.55 23.69
C GLY A 453 -12.49 -8.61 22.92
N LEU A 454 -13.20 -9.51 22.23
CA LEU A 454 -12.56 -10.53 21.38
C LEU A 454 -11.67 -9.92 20.29
N GLY A 455 -12.11 -8.85 19.64
CA GLY A 455 -11.31 -8.18 18.61
C GLY A 455 -10.08 -7.48 19.17
N MET A 456 -10.20 -6.88 20.36
CA MET A 456 -9.08 -6.19 21.01
C MET A 456 -7.96 -7.16 21.42
N ASP A 457 -8.32 -8.36 21.87
CA ASP A 457 -7.35 -9.39 22.32
C ASP A 457 -6.69 -10.12 21.15
N ASN A 458 -7.44 -10.43 20.08
CA ASN A 458 -6.95 -11.29 19.00
C ASN A 458 -6.32 -10.53 17.83
N LEU A 459 -6.54 -9.22 17.70
CA LEU A 459 -5.98 -8.43 16.62
C LEU A 459 -4.63 -7.83 17.02
N ASN A 460 -3.63 -8.04 16.16
CA ASN A 460 -2.32 -7.42 16.29
C ASN A 460 -2.48 -5.89 16.40
N GLY A 461 -1.72 -5.29 17.32
CA GLY A 461 -1.64 -3.83 17.44
C GLY A 461 -1.02 -3.17 16.21
N ARG A 462 -1.18 -1.85 16.13
CA ARG A 462 -0.52 -1.01 15.12
C ARG A 462 0.99 -1.21 15.18
N LYS A 463 1.63 -1.35 14.03
CA LYS A 463 3.09 -1.46 13.92
C LYS A 463 3.56 -0.48 12.85
N CYS A 464 4.40 0.47 13.23
CA CYS A 464 5.08 1.33 12.27
C CYS A 464 6.33 0.65 11.71
N THR A 465 6.84 1.20 10.62
CA THR A 465 8.12 0.74 10.06
C THR A 465 9.29 1.22 10.92
N SER A 466 10.49 0.69 10.65
CA SER A 466 11.70 1.12 11.35
C SER A 466 11.97 2.60 11.08
N GLY A 467 12.35 3.35 12.12
CA GLY A 467 12.55 4.80 12.04
C GLY A 467 11.30 5.62 12.34
N GLN A 468 10.21 4.98 12.79
CA GLN A 468 8.94 5.64 13.05
C GLN A 468 8.38 5.32 14.45
N GLY A 469 7.52 6.21 14.94
CA GLY A 469 6.76 6.09 16.20
C GLY A 469 5.26 6.30 15.98
N ILE A 470 4.43 5.80 16.90
CA ILE A 470 2.97 5.94 16.82
C ILE A 470 2.52 7.13 17.64
N LYS A 471 1.90 8.12 16.98
CA LYS A 471 1.19 9.21 17.64
C LYS A 471 -0.24 9.27 17.10
N ASN A 472 -1.23 9.18 18.00
CA ASN A 472 -2.66 9.23 17.64
C ASN A 472 -3.04 8.31 16.46
N GLY A 473 -2.48 7.10 16.39
CA GLY A 473 -2.80 6.14 15.32
C GLY A 473 -2.18 6.42 13.96
N VAL A 474 -1.29 7.41 13.86
CA VAL A 474 -0.48 7.73 12.69
C VAL A 474 0.98 7.36 12.98
N CYS A 475 1.67 6.82 11.99
CA CYS A 475 3.11 6.62 12.04
C CYS A 475 3.83 7.90 11.64
N LEU A 476 4.65 8.43 12.54
CA LEU A 476 5.47 9.61 12.32
C LEU A 476 6.93 9.21 12.31
N ASP A 477 7.71 9.83 11.43
CA ASP A 477 9.16 9.65 11.40
C ASP A 477 9.76 10.20 12.69
N CYS A 478 10.72 9.46 13.24
CA CYS A 478 11.49 9.91 14.39
C CYS A 478 12.37 11.09 13.97
N LEU A 479 12.49 12.09 14.85
CA LEU A 479 13.31 13.27 14.56
C LEU A 479 14.81 12.92 14.51
N ASP A 480 15.22 11.94 15.32
CA ASP A 480 16.57 11.39 15.29
C ASP A 480 16.68 10.29 14.21
N PHE A 481 17.47 10.55 13.17
CA PHE A 481 17.71 9.62 12.06
C PHE A 481 18.40 8.31 12.49
N ASN A 482 19.05 8.29 13.66
CA ASN A 482 19.69 7.09 14.21
C ASN A 482 18.72 6.29 15.11
N CYS A 483 17.49 6.76 15.27
CA CYS A 483 16.46 6.10 16.01
C CYS A 483 15.78 5.01 15.18
N LYS A 484 15.73 3.79 15.71
CA LYS A 484 15.02 2.66 15.12
C LYS A 484 13.53 2.66 15.45
N SER A 485 13.14 3.15 16.62
CA SER A 485 11.74 3.33 17.01
C SER A 485 11.60 4.42 18.06
N CYS A 486 10.69 5.37 17.86
CA CYS A 486 10.34 6.41 18.83
C CYS A 486 8.95 6.18 19.43
N GLY A 487 8.69 6.84 20.57
CA GLY A 487 7.41 6.75 21.26
C GLY A 487 6.30 7.60 20.63
N SER A 488 5.37 8.05 21.47
CA SER A 488 4.35 9.04 21.09
C SER A 488 4.92 10.44 20.87
N ASP A 489 6.09 10.71 21.43
CA ASP A 489 6.92 11.87 21.12
C ASP A 489 8.01 11.44 20.14
N ALA A 490 8.00 12.03 18.93
CA ALA A 490 8.97 11.75 17.89
C ALA A 490 10.40 12.19 18.26
N ASN A 491 10.54 13.02 19.31
CA ASN A 491 11.83 13.46 19.85
C ASN A 491 12.45 12.46 20.81
N VAL A 492 11.66 11.52 21.34
CA VAL A 492 12.12 10.54 22.34
C VAL A 492 12.24 9.18 21.67
N CYS A 493 13.47 8.84 21.33
CA CYS A 493 13.79 7.52 20.83
C CYS A 493 13.64 6.47 21.93
N GLN A 494 13.09 5.30 21.59
CA GLN A 494 12.99 4.15 22.47
C GLN A 494 14.06 3.11 22.17
N SER A 495 14.40 2.92 20.88
CA SER A 495 15.47 2.02 20.46
C SER A 495 16.25 2.61 19.29
N CYS A 496 17.56 2.44 19.28
CA CYS A 496 18.47 2.97 18.26
C CYS A 496 18.83 1.91 17.22
N TYR A 497 19.32 2.33 16.06
CA TYR A 497 19.94 1.44 15.10
C TYR A 497 21.27 0.86 15.64
N ASP A 498 21.69 -0.28 15.09
CA ASP A 498 22.97 -0.89 15.40
C ASP A 498 24.12 0.14 15.21
N GLY A 499 25.05 0.17 16.16
CA GLY A 499 26.13 1.18 16.21
C GLY A 499 25.78 2.44 17.00
N PHE A 500 24.57 2.52 17.57
CA PHE A 500 24.09 3.59 18.43
C PHE A 500 23.46 3.05 19.71
N TYR A 501 23.49 3.85 20.77
CA TYR A 501 22.83 3.56 22.05
C TYR A 501 22.01 4.77 22.51
N ASN A 502 20.99 4.50 23.30
CA ASN A 502 20.03 5.51 23.75
C ASN A 502 20.53 6.19 25.03
N ILE A 503 20.72 7.51 24.98
CA ILE A 503 20.93 8.36 26.15
C ILE A 503 19.82 9.39 26.18
N ASP A 504 19.01 9.35 27.25
CA ASP A 504 17.93 10.32 27.51
C ASP A 504 16.97 10.55 26.32
N GLY A 505 16.73 9.50 25.52
CA GLY A 505 15.85 9.55 24.36
C GLY A 505 16.54 9.98 23.06
N GLN A 506 17.86 10.18 23.04
CA GLN A 506 18.64 10.45 21.83
C GLN A 506 19.62 9.30 21.53
N CYS A 507 19.82 9.00 20.26
CA CYS A 507 20.72 7.97 19.81
C CYS A 507 22.13 8.53 19.60
N GLN A 508 23.02 8.21 20.53
CA GLN A 508 24.42 8.55 20.43
C GLN A 508 25.21 7.39 19.85
N LYS A 509 26.23 7.72 19.04
CA LYS A 509 27.12 6.72 18.44
C LYS A 509 27.95 6.02 19.52
N CYS A 510 28.05 4.69 19.43
CA CYS A 510 28.78 3.85 20.40
C CYS A 510 30.26 4.24 20.57
N ASP A 511 30.92 4.58 19.46
CA ASP A 511 32.35 4.92 19.43
C ASP A 511 32.54 6.16 18.57
N PRO A 512 33.14 7.25 19.08
CA PRO A 512 33.45 8.43 18.27
C PRO A 512 34.34 8.11 17.06
N ASP A 513 35.19 7.07 17.14
CA ASP A 513 36.14 6.70 16.08
C ASP A 513 35.54 5.73 15.02
N SER A 514 34.24 5.40 15.11
CA SER A 514 33.41 4.81 14.02
C SER A 514 33.52 3.32 13.70
N TYR A 515 34.18 2.49 14.50
CA TYR A 515 34.37 1.07 14.15
C TYR A 515 33.56 0.07 14.98
N CYS A 516 32.67 0.55 15.84
CA CYS A 516 31.77 -0.31 16.62
C CYS A 516 30.46 -0.59 15.86
N ALA A 517 30.15 -1.87 15.65
CA ALA A 517 28.93 -2.33 15.00
C ALA A 517 27.76 -2.50 15.98
N GLN A 518 28.01 -2.89 17.23
CA GLN A 518 27.00 -3.01 18.28
C GLN A 518 27.62 -2.67 19.64
N CYS A 519 26.92 -1.90 20.48
CA CYS A 519 27.34 -1.59 21.85
C CYS A 519 26.22 -1.83 22.87
N ASP A 520 26.59 -1.79 24.14
CA ASP A 520 25.63 -1.81 25.26
C ASP A 520 25.01 -0.43 25.52
N ASN A 521 24.13 -0.35 26.52
CA ASN A 521 23.45 0.89 26.92
C ASN A 521 24.38 1.97 27.48
N ASN A 522 25.65 1.66 27.73
CA ASN A 522 26.66 2.60 28.21
C ASN A 522 27.65 3.01 27.10
N GLY A 523 27.40 2.59 25.85
CA GLY A 523 28.29 2.86 24.71
C GLY A 523 29.50 1.93 24.62
N VAL A 524 29.61 0.89 25.46
CA VAL A 524 30.74 -0.06 25.39
C VAL A 524 30.54 -1.01 24.23
N CYS A 525 31.54 -1.12 23.35
CA CYS A 525 31.41 -1.93 22.16
C CYS A 525 31.35 -3.43 22.49
N LEU A 526 30.35 -4.12 21.94
CA LEU A 526 30.14 -5.57 22.03
C LEU A 526 30.58 -6.29 20.75
N LYS A 527 30.54 -5.59 19.60
CA LYS A 527 30.91 -6.14 18.28
C LYS A 527 31.51 -5.06 17.40
N CYS A 528 32.65 -5.36 16.79
CA CYS A 528 33.31 -4.45 15.85
C CYS A 528 32.82 -4.62 14.41
N ALA A 529 32.95 -3.55 13.62
CA ALA A 529 32.81 -3.59 12.18
C ALA A 529 33.92 -4.44 11.52
N HIS A 530 33.75 -4.80 10.25
CA HIS A 530 34.73 -5.60 9.50
C HIS A 530 36.15 -4.99 9.55
N ALA A 531 37.18 -5.84 9.53
CA ALA A 531 38.59 -5.46 9.66
C ALA A 531 38.99 -4.78 10.99
N HIS A 532 38.21 -4.98 12.06
CA HIS A 532 38.51 -4.48 13.41
C HIS A 532 38.32 -5.56 14.47
N VAL A 533 39.15 -5.53 15.52
CA VAL A 533 39.14 -6.50 16.62
C VAL A 533 38.70 -5.83 17.91
N LEU A 534 37.79 -6.50 18.62
CA LEU A 534 37.34 -6.05 19.94
C LEU A 534 38.43 -6.31 20.98
N THR A 535 39.02 -5.24 21.49
CA THR A 535 40.02 -5.29 22.56
C THR A 535 39.58 -4.36 23.68
N GLN A 536 39.30 -4.92 24.86
CA GLN A 536 38.89 -4.15 26.05
C GLN A 536 37.69 -3.20 25.81
N GLY A 537 36.69 -3.63 25.05
CA GLY A 537 35.50 -2.82 24.75
C GLY A 537 35.68 -1.75 23.67
N LYS A 538 36.84 -1.71 22.99
CA LYS A 538 37.13 -0.82 21.85
C LYS A 538 37.50 -1.61 20.60
N CYS A 539 37.26 -1.02 19.43
CA CYS A 539 37.55 -1.64 18.14
C CYS A 539 38.87 -1.10 17.56
N LEU A 540 39.85 -1.98 17.42
CA LEU A 540 41.17 -1.64 16.85
C LEU A 540 41.27 -2.16 15.42
N SER A 541 41.75 -1.32 14.50
CA SER A 541 41.92 -1.68 13.08
C SER A 541 42.99 -2.74 12.89
N CYS A 542 42.70 -3.71 12.01
CA CYS A 542 43.65 -4.71 11.51
C CYS A 542 44.71 -4.04 10.60
N THR A 543 45.55 -3.18 11.16
CA THR A 543 46.55 -2.35 10.44
C THR A 543 47.65 -3.14 9.73
N ARG A 544 47.73 -4.47 9.91
CA ARG A 544 48.84 -5.28 9.43
C ARG A 544 48.62 -6.00 8.09
N ASP A 545 47.39 -6.21 7.62
CA ASP A 545 47.13 -7.02 6.40
C ASP A 545 46.02 -6.44 5.52
N VAL A 546 46.41 -5.86 4.37
CA VAL A 546 45.48 -5.43 3.31
C VAL A 546 44.70 -6.66 2.81
N GLY A 547 43.37 -6.57 2.73
CA GLY A 547 42.52 -7.67 2.27
C GLY A 547 42.01 -8.62 3.36
N CYS A 548 42.24 -8.33 4.64
CA CYS A 548 41.74 -9.13 5.76
C CYS A 548 40.33 -8.72 6.21
N ALA A 549 39.39 -9.66 6.30
CA ALA A 549 38.02 -9.47 6.77
C ALA A 549 37.89 -9.60 8.30
N GLU A 550 38.58 -10.58 8.88
CA GLU A 550 38.64 -10.83 10.32
C GLU A 550 40.07 -11.17 10.72
N CYS A 551 40.61 -10.52 11.76
CA CYS A 551 41.95 -10.81 12.26
C CYS A 551 41.95 -11.17 13.75
N ASP A 552 43.02 -11.77 14.22
CA ASP A 552 43.35 -11.89 15.64
C ASP A 552 44.75 -11.34 15.92
N ASN A 553 45.23 -11.52 17.14
CA ASN A 553 46.58 -11.08 17.53
C ASN A 553 47.72 -11.80 16.78
N LEU A 554 47.42 -12.87 16.03
CA LEU A 554 48.37 -13.74 15.33
C LEU A 554 48.32 -13.60 13.80
N GLY A 555 47.38 -12.83 13.23
CA GLY A 555 47.27 -12.58 11.79
C GLY A 555 45.82 -12.57 11.30
N CYS A 556 45.63 -12.69 9.99
CA CYS A 556 44.28 -12.77 9.43
C CYS A 556 43.66 -14.15 9.67
N LYS A 557 42.41 -14.18 10.12
CA LYS A 557 41.57 -15.39 10.23
C LYS A 557 40.75 -15.65 8.98
N GLN A 558 40.26 -14.57 8.35
CA GLN A 558 39.42 -14.66 7.16
C GLN A 558 39.75 -13.51 6.22
N CYS A 559 40.02 -13.83 4.95
CA CYS A 559 40.26 -12.83 3.92
C CYS A 559 38.95 -12.29 3.33
N LEU A 560 39.00 -11.05 2.83
CA LEU A 560 37.94 -10.46 2.04
C LEU A 560 37.76 -11.24 0.73
N ASP A 561 36.56 -11.14 0.16
CA ASP A 561 36.29 -11.68 -1.17
C ASP A 561 37.31 -11.16 -2.20
N GLY A 562 37.86 -12.07 -2.99
CA GLY A 562 38.93 -11.78 -3.97
C GLY A 562 40.35 -11.83 -3.41
N TYR A 563 40.52 -12.29 -2.18
CA TYR A 563 41.80 -12.61 -1.57
C TYR A 563 41.79 -14.05 -1.04
N TYR A 564 42.95 -14.71 -1.08
CA TYR A 564 43.16 -16.02 -0.44
C TYR A 564 44.21 -15.91 0.66
N MET A 565 44.11 -16.79 1.65
CA MET A 565 45.04 -16.83 2.78
C MET A 565 46.29 -17.62 2.42
N ASN A 566 47.47 -17.02 2.61
CA ASN A 566 48.75 -17.68 2.42
C ASN A 566 49.23 -18.41 3.69
N ALA A 567 50.38 -19.09 3.61
CA ALA A 567 50.93 -19.85 4.73
C ALA A 567 51.28 -18.99 5.96
N GLU A 568 51.58 -17.70 5.76
CA GLU A 568 51.90 -16.73 6.80
C GLU A 568 50.67 -16.01 7.38
N LYS A 569 49.45 -16.50 7.10
CA LYS A 569 48.16 -15.90 7.51
C LYS A 569 47.95 -14.47 7.00
N ARG A 570 48.50 -14.15 5.82
CA ARG A 570 48.25 -12.90 5.10
C ARG A 570 47.31 -13.14 3.93
N CYS A 571 46.54 -12.12 3.59
CA CYS A 571 45.61 -12.15 2.46
C CYS A 571 46.29 -11.64 1.20
N ILE A 572 46.33 -12.46 0.16
CA ILE A 572 46.91 -12.12 -1.14
C ILE A 572 45.77 -12.00 -2.16
N ALA A 573 45.77 -10.92 -2.95
CA ALA A 573 44.75 -10.70 -3.97
C ALA A 573 44.82 -11.79 -5.05
N CYS A 574 43.68 -12.41 -5.36
CA CYS A 574 43.58 -13.46 -6.38
C CYS A 574 44.09 -12.99 -7.75
N SER A 575 43.80 -11.74 -8.12
CA SER A 575 44.20 -11.14 -9.39
C SER A 575 45.71 -10.95 -9.54
N SER A 576 46.45 -10.91 -8.42
CA SER A 576 47.92 -10.77 -8.43
C SER A 576 48.65 -12.07 -8.75
N THR A 577 48.03 -13.22 -8.45
CA THR A 577 48.61 -14.54 -8.72
C THR A 577 47.99 -15.21 -9.94
N MET A 578 46.72 -14.94 -10.22
CA MET A 578 45.99 -15.47 -11.37
C MET A 578 45.24 -14.35 -12.09
N HIS A 579 45.68 -14.03 -13.30
CA HIS A 579 45.02 -13.00 -14.11
C HIS A 579 43.54 -13.33 -14.37
N ASN A 580 42.70 -12.31 -14.30
CA ASN A 580 41.24 -12.40 -14.48
C ASN A 580 40.52 -13.32 -13.48
N CYS A 581 41.15 -13.67 -12.35
CA CYS A 581 40.50 -14.39 -11.25
C CYS A 581 39.88 -13.42 -10.23
N GLN A 582 38.57 -13.53 -10.00
CA GLN A 582 37.81 -12.73 -9.03
C GLN A 582 37.74 -13.36 -7.64
N LYS A 583 37.67 -14.71 -7.54
CA LYS A 583 37.72 -15.44 -6.27
C LYS A 583 38.60 -16.67 -6.43
N CYS A 584 39.37 -16.99 -5.40
CA CYS A 584 40.32 -18.09 -5.40
C CYS A 584 40.50 -18.65 -3.99
N ASP A 585 40.89 -19.91 -3.92
CA ASP A 585 41.15 -20.61 -2.65
C ASP A 585 42.66 -20.81 -2.42
N SER A 586 43.47 -20.67 -3.47
CA SER A 586 44.92 -20.77 -3.42
C SER A 586 45.57 -19.94 -4.54
N SER A 587 46.90 -19.90 -4.57
CA SER A 587 47.66 -19.23 -5.64
C SER A 587 47.46 -19.83 -7.03
N THR A 588 46.91 -21.04 -7.15
CA THR A 588 46.75 -21.78 -8.41
C THR A 588 45.33 -22.25 -8.68
N HIS A 589 44.39 -22.03 -7.76
CA HIS A 589 43.00 -22.49 -7.89
C HIS A 589 42.02 -21.33 -7.77
N CYS A 590 41.50 -20.92 -8.92
CA CYS A 590 40.43 -19.95 -9.04
C CYS A 590 39.06 -20.62 -8.90
N THR A 591 38.15 -20.01 -8.16
CA THR A 591 36.77 -20.45 -7.99
C THR A 591 35.77 -19.58 -8.75
N GLN A 592 36.16 -18.35 -9.10
CA GLN A 592 35.33 -17.44 -9.89
C GLN A 592 36.20 -16.54 -10.75
N CYS A 593 35.92 -16.49 -12.05
CA CYS A 593 36.63 -15.67 -13.03
C CYS A 593 35.85 -14.38 -13.36
N VAL A 594 36.54 -13.38 -13.91
CA VAL A 594 35.90 -12.16 -14.42
C VAL A 594 34.89 -12.54 -15.50
N SER A 595 33.63 -12.24 -15.22
CA SER A 595 32.50 -12.57 -16.08
C SER A 595 32.63 -11.92 -17.46
N ASN A 596 32.12 -12.60 -18.49
CA ASN A 596 32.17 -12.22 -19.91
C ASN A 596 33.56 -12.17 -20.57
N ILE A 597 34.64 -11.93 -19.81
CA ILE A 597 36.03 -11.97 -20.32
C ILE A 597 36.57 -13.39 -20.33
N THR A 598 36.30 -14.13 -19.25
CA THR A 598 36.87 -15.46 -19.02
C THR A 598 35.83 -16.46 -18.55
N THR A 599 36.07 -17.74 -18.83
CA THR A 599 35.31 -18.89 -18.31
C THR A 599 36.20 -19.69 -17.37
N LEU A 600 35.58 -20.24 -16.32
CA LEU A 600 36.29 -21.08 -15.37
C LEU A 600 36.43 -22.50 -15.93
N PHE A 601 37.66 -22.99 -16.05
CA PHE A 601 37.95 -24.34 -16.51
C PHE A 601 39.07 -24.95 -15.66
N LEU A 602 38.76 -26.05 -14.96
CA LEU A 602 39.70 -26.79 -14.10
C LEU A 602 40.47 -25.90 -13.09
N GLY A 603 39.78 -24.93 -12.48
CA GLY A 603 40.39 -24.02 -11.50
C GLY A 603 41.22 -22.90 -12.11
N ALA A 604 41.22 -22.71 -13.43
CA ALA A 604 41.89 -21.62 -14.12
C ALA A 604 40.92 -20.81 -15.00
N CYS A 605 41.22 -19.52 -15.19
CA CYS A 605 40.44 -18.64 -16.05
C CYS A 605 40.95 -18.70 -17.49
N GLN A 606 40.10 -19.11 -18.42
CA GLN A 606 40.39 -19.15 -19.86
C GLN A 606 39.57 -18.09 -20.60
N CYS A 607 40.09 -17.52 -21.69
CA CYS A 607 39.38 -16.47 -22.43
C CYS A 607 38.06 -16.98 -23.02
N ASN A 608 37.02 -16.16 -22.93
CA ASN A 608 35.70 -16.50 -23.43
C ASN A 608 35.59 -16.22 -24.94
N PHE A 609 35.86 -17.25 -25.73
CA PHE A 609 35.79 -17.15 -27.20
C PHE A 609 34.38 -16.85 -27.73
N ASP A 610 33.32 -17.32 -27.05
CA ASP A 610 31.93 -17.03 -27.45
C ASP A 610 31.59 -15.54 -27.31
N LYS A 611 32.34 -14.82 -26.48
CA LYS A 611 32.24 -13.37 -26.29
C LYS A 611 33.34 -12.61 -27.02
N ASN A 612 33.95 -13.20 -28.06
CA ASN A 612 35.02 -12.64 -28.89
C ASN A 612 36.32 -12.27 -28.15
N TRP A 613 36.55 -12.78 -26.94
CA TRP A 613 37.82 -12.60 -26.25
C TRP A 613 38.86 -13.59 -26.76
N ILE A 614 40.04 -13.10 -27.12
CA ILE A 614 41.12 -13.94 -27.66
C ILE A 614 42.31 -13.98 -26.70
N LYS A 615 43.02 -15.11 -26.70
CA LYS A 615 44.25 -15.28 -25.91
C LYS A 615 45.44 -14.70 -26.68
N VAL A 616 46.21 -13.81 -26.06
CA VAL A 616 47.46 -13.31 -26.64
C VAL A 616 48.58 -14.31 -26.36
N GLN A 617 49.27 -14.76 -27.41
CA GLN A 617 50.48 -15.58 -27.28
C GLN A 617 51.71 -14.67 -27.12
N SER A 618 51.85 -14.06 -25.94
CA SER A 618 53.09 -13.39 -25.54
C SER A 618 54.06 -14.43 -24.99
N GLN A 619 55.33 -14.40 -25.41
CA GLN A 619 56.34 -15.40 -25.03
C GLN A 619 56.75 -15.40 -23.55
N GLN A 620 56.18 -14.54 -22.68
CA GLN A 620 56.49 -14.54 -21.24
C GLN A 620 55.30 -14.48 -20.27
N ASP A 621 54.05 -14.30 -20.72
CA ASP A 621 52.90 -14.26 -19.79
C ASP A 621 51.76 -15.18 -20.22
N GLN A 622 51.43 -16.13 -19.35
CA GLN A 622 50.28 -17.02 -19.52
C GLN A 622 48.97 -16.24 -19.29
N GLY A 623 48.18 -16.04 -20.35
CA GLY A 623 46.72 -15.94 -20.20
C GLY A 623 46.06 -14.56 -20.23
N PHE A 624 46.68 -13.53 -20.81
CA PHE A 624 45.96 -12.28 -21.07
C PHE A 624 44.91 -12.44 -22.18
N CYS A 625 43.67 -12.05 -21.87
CA CYS A 625 42.56 -11.97 -22.82
C CYS A 625 42.51 -10.56 -23.40
N GLN A 626 42.53 -10.46 -24.72
CA GLN A 626 42.45 -9.22 -25.46
C GLN A 626 41.16 -9.18 -26.28
N CYS A 627 40.57 -7.99 -26.38
CA CYS A 627 39.51 -7.69 -27.33
C CYS A 627 40.10 -6.89 -28.49
N ASN A 628 39.94 -7.36 -29.72
CA ASN A 628 40.40 -6.65 -30.92
C ASN A 628 39.38 -5.62 -31.45
N ASN A 629 38.21 -5.52 -30.83
CA ASN A 629 37.11 -4.65 -31.23
C ASN A 629 36.72 -3.73 -30.07
N TYR A 630 35.43 -3.64 -29.77
CA TYR A 630 34.89 -2.74 -28.76
C TYR A 630 34.57 -3.49 -27.47
N VAL A 631 35.03 -2.99 -26.34
CA VAL A 631 34.68 -3.47 -25.00
C VAL A 631 33.57 -2.58 -24.44
N VAL A 632 32.44 -3.18 -24.08
CA VAL A 632 31.38 -2.49 -23.37
C VAL A 632 31.76 -2.39 -21.89
N GLY A 633 32.03 -1.19 -21.40
CA GLY A 633 32.56 -0.90 -20.06
C GLY A 633 31.72 -1.47 -18.91
N ASP A 634 30.39 -1.43 -19.04
CA ASP A 634 29.49 -1.91 -17.96
C ASP A 634 29.42 -3.44 -17.88
N THR A 635 29.60 -4.15 -19.01
CA THR A 635 29.38 -5.61 -19.08
C THR A 635 30.64 -6.40 -19.37
N ASN A 636 31.74 -5.75 -19.73
CA ASN A 636 32.99 -6.37 -20.21
C ASN A 636 32.79 -7.32 -21.40
N GLU A 637 31.76 -7.08 -22.23
CA GLU A 637 31.55 -7.83 -23.47
C GLU A 637 32.42 -7.26 -24.60
N CYS A 638 33.18 -8.12 -25.28
CA CYS A 638 33.88 -7.75 -26.50
C CYS A 638 32.94 -7.93 -27.70
N LYS A 639 32.59 -6.83 -28.37
CA LYS A 639 31.64 -6.80 -29.50
C LYS A 639 32.29 -6.30 -30.76
N THR A 640 31.92 -6.91 -31.88
CA THR A 640 32.26 -6.39 -33.21
C THR A 640 31.32 -5.24 -33.60
N CYS A 641 31.71 -4.43 -34.58
CA CYS A 641 30.85 -3.36 -35.10
C CYS A 641 29.47 -3.87 -35.54
N ALA A 642 29.43 -5.00 -36.26
CA ALA A 642 28.19 -5.59 -36.75
C ALA A 642 27.28 -6.14 -35.63
N GLN A 643 27.85 -6.51 -34.48
CA GLN A 643 27.08 -6.93 -33.31
C GLN A 643 26.47 -5.74 -32.54
N ILE A 644 27.12 -4.57 -32.58
CA ILE A 644 26.58 -3.34 -31.99
C ILE A 644 25.52 -2.74 -32.92
N PHE A 645 25.82 -2.66 -34.21
CA PHE A 645 24.92 -2.14 -35.25
C PHE A 645 24.72 -3.19 -36.35
N PRO A 646 23.61 -3.94 -36.34
CA PRO A 646 23.34 -4.95 -37.35
C PRO A 646 23.42 -4.38 -38.77
N GLY A 647 24.22 -5.03 -39.62
CA GLY A 647 24.46 -4.63 -41.02
C GLY A 647 25.51 -3.52 -41.20
N CYS A 648 26.15 -3.04 -40.13
CA CYS A 648 27.22 -2.05 -40.23
C CYS A 648 28.57 -2.71 -40.55
N ASN A 649 29.26 -2.20 -41.56
CA ASN A 649 30.56 -2.71 -41.99
C ASN A 649 31.71 -2.10 -41.19
N ARG A 650 31.60 -0.80 -40.88
CA ARG A 650 32.64 -0.07 -40.15
C ARG A 650 32.02 0.90 -39.17
N CYS A 651 32.59 0.92 -37.98
CA CYS A 651 32.21 1.82 -36.90
C CYS A 651 33.25 2.93 -36.75
N ALA A 652 32.82 4.08 -36.23
CA ALA A 652 33.70 5.19 -35.86
C ALA A 652 33.51 5.53 -34.38
N GLU A 653 34.63 5.73 -33.70
CA GLU A 653 34.70 6.12 -32.29
C GLU A 653 34.66 7.65 -32.12
N THR A 654 34.12 8.12 -31.00
CA THR A 654 34.09 9.54 -30.62
C THR A 654 33.89 9.73 -29.12
N ASN A 655 34.43 10.82 -28.56
CA ASN A 655 34.23 11.22 -27.16
C ASN A 655 33.04 12.17 -26.98
N SER A 656 32.45 12.66 -28.06
CA SER A 656 31.30 13.58 -28.00
C SER A 656 30.02 12.84 -28.33
N PHE A 657 29.05 12.95 -27.43
CA PHE A 657 27.71 12.41 -27.63
C PHE A 657 27.01 13.11 -28.81
N ILE A 658 26.59 12.33 -29.79
CA ILE A 658 25.75 12.74 -30.92
C ILE A 658 24.64 11.71 -31.04
N ASN A 659 23.44 12.13 -31.46
CA ASN A 659 22.29 11.24 -31.67
C ASN A 659 22.67 9.99 -32.48
N ALA A 660 22.10 8.84 -32.11
CA ALA A 660 22.29 7.53 -32.74
C ALA A 660 23.65 6.82 -32.48
N GLN A 661 24.33 7.17 -31.39
CA GLN A 661 25.52 6.47 -30.91
C GLN A 661 25.19 5.39 -29.88
N TYR A 662 26.04 4.37 -29.80
CA TYR A 662 26.06 3.38 -28.72
C TYR A 662 27.12 3.78 -27.70
N ARG A 663 26.73 3.90 -26.43
CA ARG A 663 27.67 4.17 -25.34
C ARG A 663 28.43 2.90 -25.00
N LEU A 664 29.73 2.90 -25.23
CA LEU A 664 30.62 1.83 -24.81
C LEU A 664 31.01 1.99 -23.35
N GLY A 665 31.27 3.22 -22.89
CA GLY A 665 31.81 3.48 -21.55
C GLY A 665 33.32 3.19 -21.46
N HIS A 666 33.92 3.49 -20.32
CA HIS A 666 35.34 3.24 -20.07
C HIS A 666 35.56 1.81 -19.58
N SER A 667 36.61 1.16 -20.07
CA SER A 667 37.03 -0.17 -19.59
C SER A 667 38.54 -0.19 -19.36
N SER A 668 38.97 -0.80 -18.25
CA SER A 668 40.39 -1.07 -17.98
C SER A 668 41.02 -2.04 -18.97
N TYR A 669 40.21 -2.78 -19.73
CA TYR A 669 40.67 -3.79 -20.69
C TYR A 669 40.85 -3.25 -22.11
N ASN A 670 40.38 -2.04 -22.39
CA ASN A 670 40.70 -1.30 -23.61
C ASN A 670 40.76 0.21 -23.31
N PRO A 671 41.82 0.69 -22.64
CA PRO A 671 41.89 2.05 -22.12
C PRO A 671 41.95 3.14 -23.22
N ASN A 672 42.30 2.76 -24.45
CA ASN A 672 42.42 3.69 -25.58
C ASN A 672 41.11 3.88 -26.35
N GLN A 673 40.06 3.13 -26.01
CA GLN A 673 38.76 3.21 -26.67
C GLN A 673 38.01 4.49 -26.26
N MET A 674 37.36 5.15 -27.22
CA MET A 674 36.50 6.31 -26.91
C MET A 674 35.16 5.89 -26.27
N GLU A 675 34.48 6.83 -25.61
CA GLU A 675 33.25 6.55 -24.85
C GLU A 675 32.07 6.10 -25.73
N TYR A 676 32.01 6.58 -26.99
CA TYR A 676 30.91 6.32 -27.90
C TYR A 676 31.39 5.75 -29.23
N VAL A 677 30.52 4.92 -29.83
CA VAL A 677 30.70 4.39 -31.17
C VAL A 677 29.45 4.60 -32.01
N ARG A 678 29.61 4.85 -33.30
CA ARG A 678 28.51 4.90 -34.28
C ARG A 678 28.83 4.08 -35.51
N CYS A 679 27.80 3.67 -36.24
CA CYS A 679 28.01 3.14 -37.58
C CYS A 679 28.52 4.25 -38.50
N ALA A 680 29.68 4.03 -39.12
CA ALA A 680 30.30 4.96 -40.07
C ALA A 680 30.02 4.54 -41.52
N ASP A 681 29.75 3.27 -41.77
CA ASP A 681 29.51 2.73 -43.11
C ASP A 681 28.58 1.50 -43.07
N CYS A 682 27.45 1.57 -43.77
CA CYS A 682 26.48 0.49 -43.96
C CYS A 682 26.70 -0.32 -45.25
N GLY A 683 27.71 0.02 -46.05
CA GLY A 683 27.94 -0.52 -47.37
C GLY A 683 27.02 0.07 -48.45
N GLN A 684 27.21 -0.38 -49.70
CA GLN A 684 26.45 0.10 -50.85
C GLN A 684 24.96 -0.30 -50.73
N ASN A 685 24.06 0.60 -51.15
CA ASN A 685 22.61 0.45 -51.15
C ASN A 685 21.93 0.33 -49.78
N ASN A 686 22.64 0.67 -48.69
CA ASN A 686 22.08 0.70 -47.34
C ASN A 686 22.31 2.06 -46.68
N PHE A 687 21.45 2.42 -45.74
CA PHE A 687 21.61 3.60 -44.89
C PHE A 687 21.46 3.24 -43.42
N PHE A 688 22.00 4.07 -42.54
CA PHE A 688 21.84 3.88 -41.10
C PHE A 688 20.53 4.52 -40.61
N SER A 689 19.60 3.70 -40.13
CA SER A 689 18.37 4.18 -39.52
C SER A 689 18.62 4.53 -38.05
N ILE A 690 18.50 5.82 -37.72
CA ILE A 690 18.66 6.31 -36.34
C ILE A 690 17.60 5.71 -35.40
N SER A 691 16.36 5.60 -35.86
CA SER A 691 15.24 5.08 -35.06
C SER A 691 15.32 3.58 -34.79
N GLN A 692 15.85 2.81 -35.74
CA GLN A 692 15.98 1.35 -35.60
C GLN A 692 17.39 0.91 -35.18
N THR A 693 18.37 1.82 -35.13
CA THR A 693 19.78 1.57 -34.77
C THR A 693 20.46 0.47 -35.59
N LYS A 694 20.08 0.33 -36.87
CA LYS A 694 20.63 -0.67 -37.79
C LYS A 694 20.72 -0.13 -39.21
N CYS A 695 21.54 -0.79 -40.02
CA CYS A 695 21.61 -0.51 -41.44
C CYS A 695 20.41 -1.15 -42.15
N LEU A 696 19.68 -0.34 -42.91
CA LEU A 696 18.51 -0.73 -43.69
C LEU A 696 18.79 -0.56 -45.18
N SER A 697 18.12 -1.37 -46.02
CA SER A 697 18.18 -1.21 -47.46
C SER A 697 17.53 0.11 -47.89
N CYS A 698 18.14 0.81 -48.84
CA CYS A 698 17.58 2.03 -49.44
C CYS A 698 16.17 1.82 -50.01
N SER A 699 15.82 0.60 -50.43
CA SER A 699 14.47 0.25 -50.89
C SER A 699 13.39 0.42 -49.81
N GLN A 700 13.77 0.47 -48.53
CA GLN A 700 12.85 0.69 -47.40
C GLN A 700 12.61 2.18 -47.12
N LEU A 701 13.43 3.08 -47.67
CA LEU A 701 13.23 4.53 -47.54
C LEU A 701 12.05 5.01 -48.40
N THR A 702 12.07 4.65 -49.68
CA THR A 702 10.95 4.85 -50.60
C THR A 702 10.93 3.70 -51.59
N TYR A 703 9.73 3.30 -52.01
CA TYR A 703 9.55 2.28 -53.01
C TYR A 703 10.28 2.69 -54.30
N GLY A 704 11.07 1.77 -54.87
CA GLY A 704 11.86 2.04 -56.07
C GLY A 704 13.19 2.78 -55.83
N CYS A 705 13.67 2.98 -54.60
CA CYS A 705 15.02 3.52 -54.36
C CYS A 705 16.11 2.44 -54.46
N LYS A 706 17.23 2.75 -55.12
CA LYS A 706 18.39 1.86 -55.30
C LYS A 706 19.58 2.29 -54.46
N GLU A 707 19.98 3.55 -54.56
CA GLU A 707 21.06 4.16 -53.77
C GLU A 707 20.53 5.36 -53.01
N CYS A 708 20.96 5.52 -51.77
CA CYS A 708 20.56 6.60 -50.88
C CYS A 708 21.75 7.05 -50.04
N ASN A 709 21.67 8.25 -49.48
CA ASN A 709 22.73 8.79 -48.64
C ASN A 709 22.87 7.99 -47.33
N SER A 710 24.00 8.15 -46.64
CA SER A 710 24.34 7.36 -45.44
C SER A 710 23.34 7.46 -44.29
N PHE A 711 22.52 8.52 -44.26
CA PHE A 711 21.48 8.77 -43.25
C PHE A 711 20.07 8.38 -43.71
N GLY A 712 19.89 7.95 -44.96
CA GLY A 712 18.60 7.56 -45.53
C GLY A 712 17.59 8.69 -45.56
N GLN A 713 18.04 9.91 -45.82
CA GLN A 713 17.16 11.07 -45.97
C GLN A 713 16.83 11.32 -47.44
N ILE A 714 17.75 10.96 -48.34
CA ILE A 714 17.64 11.26 -49.78
C ILE A 714 17.92 10.00 -50.56
N CYS A 715 17.03 9.67 -51.52
CA CYS A 715 17.34 8.71 -52.55
C CYS A 715 18.18 9.37 -53.65
N ASP A 716 19.43 8.92 -53.78
CA ASP A 716 20.38 9.45 -54.77
C ASP A 716 20.15 8.83 -56.15
N LYS A 717 19.74 7.55 -56.21
CA LYS A 717 19.38 6.87 -57.47
C LYS A 717 18.16 5.97 -57.31
N CYS A 718 17.19 6.13 -58.21
CA CYS A 718 16.04 5.24 -58.31
C CYS A 718 16.39 3.95 -59.09
N GLN A 719 15.61 2.90 -58.85
CA GLN A 719 15.62 1.66 -59.63
C GLN A 719 15.07 1.90 -61.04
N ASP A 720 15.39 1.01 -61.98
CA ASP A 720 14.84 1.08 -63.33
C ASP A 720 13.31 1.05 -63.30
N GLY A 721 12.67 1.97 -64.02
CA GLY A 721 11.21 2.16 -64.02
C GLY A 721 10.69 3.19 -63.03
N PHE A 722 11.58 3.82 -62.26
CA PHE A 722 11.26 4.91 -61.35
C PHE A 722 12.05 6.18 -61.68
N VAL A 723 11.44 7.34 -61.45
CA VAL A 723 12.05 8.66 -61.62
C VAL A 723 12.06 9.41 -60.30
N ARG A 724 13.13 10.18 -60.09
CA ARG A 724 13.32 11.04 -58.93
C ARG A 724 12.45 12.29 -59.07
N VAL A 725 11.57 12.55 -58.11
CA VAL A 725 10.68 13.70 -58.08
C VAL A 725 10.79 14.44 -56.75
N PRO A 726 10.71 15.78 -56.71
CA PRO A 726 10.70 16.54 -55.46
C PRO A 726 9.41 16.23 -54.68
N ASN A 727 9.53 16.04 -53.37
CA ASN A 727 8.42 15.73 -52.47
C ASN A 727 7.57 16.99 -52.21
N PRO A 728 6.28 17.02 -52.57
CA PRO A 728 5.44 18.22 -52.48
C PRO A 728 4.99 18.59 -51.05
N VAL A 729 5.43 17.88 -50.01
CA VAL A 729 4.92 18.01 -48.63
C VAL A 729 5.80 18.90 -47.73
N VAL A 730 6.93 19.42 -48.23
CA VAL A 730 7.82 20.26 -47.41
C VAL A 730 7.43 21.73 -47.62
N ASP A 731 6.84 22.31 -46.57
CA ASP A 731 6.40 23.72 -46.49
C ASP A 731 7.61 24.67 -46.43
N ASP A 732 7.41 25.91 -46.91
CA ASP A 732 8.35 26.96 -47.40
C ASP A 732 9.49 27.45 -46.46
N SER A 733 10.01 26.63 -45.56
CA SER A 733 11.24 26.89 -44.82
C SER A 733 12.45 26.37 -45.60
N ASP A 734 13.61 27.04 -45.49
CA ASP A 734 14.88 26.78 -46.21
C ASP A 734 15.53 25.37 -45.99
N GLU A 735 14.74 24.33 -45.76
CA GLU A 735 15.17 22.95 -45.60
C GLU A 735 15.32 22.22 -46.95
N ALA A 736 16.28 21.30 -47.01
CA ALA A 736 16.68 20.59 -48.22
C ALA A 736 15.50 19.87 -48.90
N ILE A 737 15.32 20.10 -50.21
CA ILE A 737 14.31 19.42 -51.04
C ILE A 737 14.50 17.90 -50.95
N ILE A 738 13.54 17.22 -50.33
CA ILE A 738 13.51 15.76 -50.24
C ILE A 738 13.02 15.21 -51.58
N TYR A 739 13.72 14.23 -52.13
CA TYR A 739 13.34 13.59 -53.41
C TYR A 739 12.85 12.16 -53.18
N LEU A 740 11.72 11.83 -53.81
CA LEU A 740 11.10 10.51 -53.81
C LEU A 740 11.29 9.82 -55.16
N CYS A 741 11.22 8.49 -55.18
CA CYS A 741 11.18 7.72 -56.42
C CYS A 741 9.74 7.34 -56.73
N GLU A 742 9.25 7.77 -57.89
CA GLU A 742 7.90 7.44 -58.35
C GLU A 742 7.93 6.68 -59.66
N ASN A 743 6.93 5.83 -59.88
CA ASN A 743 6.86 5.00 -61.08
C ASN A 743 6.70 5.88 -62.33
N CYS A 744 7.52 5.62 -63.35
CA CYS A 744 7.49 6.36 -64.62
C CYS A 744 6.09 6.42 -65.26
N ASN A 745 5.31 5.35 -65.15
CA ASN A 745 3.98 5.24 -65.74
C ASN A 745 2.95 6.20 -65.12
N LYS A 746 3.23 6.75 -63.93
CA LYS A 746 2.37 7.75 -63.28
C LYS A 746 2.38 9.09 -64.01
N TYR A 747 3.53 9.49 -64.55
CA TYR A 747 3.70 10.76 -65.27
C TYR A 747 3.62 10.59 -66.78
N LEU A 748 4.07 9.44 -67.29
CA LEU A 748 4.16 9.15 -68.72
C LEU A 748 3.40 7.86 -69.00
N SER A 749 2.21 7.97 -69.59
CA SER A 749 1.36 6.81 -69.85
C SER A 749 2.07 5.78 -70.73
N ASN A 750 2.01 4.52 -70.30
CA ASN A 750 2.61 3.37 -70.97
C ASN A 750 4.16 3.38 -71.03
N CYS A 751 4.80 4.17 -70.17
CA CYS A 751 6.26 4.22 -70.06
C CYS A 751 6.79 3.16 -69.08
N ALA A 752 7.73 2.32 -69.53
CA ALA A 752 8.38 1.28 -68.74
C ALA A 752 9.62 1.82 -67.98
N THR A 753 10.45 2.65 -68.61
CA THR A 753 11.57 3.37 -67.96
C THR A 753 11.66 4.79 -68.49
N CYS A 754 12.07 5.76 -67.66
CA CYS A 754 12.11 7.18 -68.01
C CYS A 754 13.35 7.87 -67.45
N SER A 755 13.80 8.95 -68.10
CA SER A 755 14.95 9.76 -67.68
C SER A 755 14.56 11.00 -66.89
N SER A 756 13.30 11.46 -67.05
CA SER A 756 12.69 12.57 -66.32
C SER A 756 11.17 12.39 -66.29
N THR A 757 10.45 13.27 -65.59
CA THR A 757 8.98 13.26 -65.54
C THR A 757 8.32 13.55 -66.89
N SER A 758 9.07 14.03 -67.89
CA SER A 758 8.56 14.39 -69.22
C SER A 758 9.16 13.57 -70.36
N VAL A 759 10.14 12.69 -70.11
CA VAL A 759 10.85 11.95 -71.16
C VAL A 759 10.91 10.46 -70.83
N CYS A 760 10.23 9.66 -71.65
CA CYS A 760 10.28 8.20 -71.58
C CYS A 760 11.51 7.66 -72.32
N SER A 761 12.16 6.66 -71.73
CA SER A 761 13.34 5.98 -72.27
C SER A 761 12.98 4.62 -72.89
N SER A 762 11.96 3.93 -72.38
CA SER A 762 11.42 2.70 -72.98
C SER A 762 9.94 2.53 -72.67
N CYS A 763 9.18 1.97 -73.61
CA CYS A 763 7.74 1.77 -73.48
C CYS A 763 7.38 0.35 -73.04
N VAL A 764 6.23 0.19 -72.39
CA VAL A 764 5.65 -1.12 -72.09
C VAL A 764 5.28 -1.85 -73.39
N THR A 765 5.17 -3.17 -73.32
CA THR A 765 4.83 -4.02 -74.48
C THR A 765 3.54 -3.55 -75.15
N GLY A 766 3.58 -3.37 -76.48
CA GLY A 766 2.45 -2.88 -77.29
C GLY A 766 2.52 -1.40 -77.67
N TYR A 767 3.56 -0.68 -77.23
CA TYR A 767 3.80 0.73 -77.54
C TYR A 767 5.18 0.93 -78.17
N THR A 768 5.33 1.99 -78.97
CA THR A 768 6.60 2.46 -79.56
C THR A 768 6.96 3.83 -79.01
N LEU A 769 8.26 4.03 -78.80
CA LEU A 769 8.80 5.30 -78.31
C LEU A 769 8.97 6.27 -79.48
N THR A 770 8.24 7.39 -79.43
CA THR A 770 8.32 8.47 -80.42
C THR A 770 8.49 9.79 -79.68
N ASN A 771 9.60 10.50 -79.93
CA ASN A 771 9.93 11.80 -79.30
C ASN A 771 9.78 11.82 -77.77
N GLY A 772 10.20 10.73 -77.10
CA GLY A 772 10.11 10.63 -75.63
C GLY A 772 8.73 10.28 -75.08
N THR A 773 7.75 9.96 -75.93
CA THR A 773 6.40 9.53 -75.54
C THR A 773 6.04 8.16 -76.11
N CYS A 774 5.21 7.40 -75.41
CA CYS A 774 4.81 6.05 -75.82
C CYS A 774 3.49 6.09 -76.58
N ILE A 775 3.53 5.72 -77.86
CA ILE A 775 2.37 5.67 -78.75
C ILE A 775 2.02 4.21 -79.01
N LYS A 776 0.72 3.87 -79.03
CA LYS A 776 0.27 2.50 -79.29
C LYS A 776 0.73 2.07 -80.69
N LYS A 777 1.32 0.88 -80.77
CA LYS A 777 1.78 0.27 -82.04
C LYS A 777 0.66 0.10 -83.05
#